data_AF-A0A2H3BFM9-F1
#
_entry.id   AF-A0A2H3BFM9-F1
#
_cell.length_a   1.000
_cell.length_b   1.000
_cell.length_c   1.000
_cell.angle_alpha   90.00
_cell.angle_beta   90.00
_cell.angle_gamma   90.00
#
_symmetry.space_group_name_H-M   'P 1'
#
loop_
_entity.id
_entity.type
_entity.pdbx_description
1 polymer ?
#
loop_
_entity_poly.entity_id
_entity_poly.type
_entity_poly.pdbx_seq_one_letter_code
_entity_poly.pdbx_strand_id
1 'polypeptide(L)'
;MSSLPSSLESLVLSLVPPTRNNERLKDELVLHCQDILNSHIGQNHDPDLAHLADSVKRQLLHSSPSGSTYLKFTNLLSRLLDQPVLSRKHASILFLYSLASSSASQSSAPSLLPSLVPPPPSRPTASPITADPPVDTRYAKGRTKADILREYRTKTGRATIPEHLLLRDTLYLLQGISGKYVRFSLQDDEENKLVFVEDSKYMISEPVKTLIHRLSEVGYLYTRVETFVREREGALAVGMIEQSLCHHLQAQLTEYYRLIAVLESQMPNPPKHPTDESEENQSIRQEETGLTLKRLDVWINDWRLRMRMMSVCVEGARDAHGGALVNLIHSYTDNGDPFVRKFTDQLLEEVSKPFFATLHKWLFSGELYDPFNEFFVAMDPSLKHVQYTHPSSLSGGFGQPTGDGGLGGLLMDNEDAIDKRENGLQLWQSKYQFQEDMLPMFVGEAFGRKILSTGKSLNFIRYSCHDSDWVATREKMSDSGGTLKYSDINGLERSIDAAYQVASHRLFEVFIDKFKLLDHLKALQNYLLLGHGDFADQLMEALGPSLARQANTLFRHNLTATLETAIRSSNAQNDPAHVLRRLDSRMLEYTHGEIGWDVFTLEYKVDAPIDTVIDPESMIKYLKLFSHLWQMKRIEGALSQGWMRVGGDTRSFLRVPDLEFQWHQIRIVNAEMIHFIRQMQAYCHSEVIECSWKVLIEFLNKKEGDLDAMISAHRTYLDRMVKKVLLLSPKAGREENLLLQVRELFSIILQFREASDNFYNYCLSESVRRDRELDNERGVYTGRGTTDTELPIQLNPVKEYGSQFSEKAQALVHQLQVHPDLDCRFLAVRLSFSEYYRTKKDLAAHKS
;
A
#
# COMPACT_ATOMS: atom_id res chain seq x y z
N MET A 1 19.82 36.52 55.37
CA MET A 1 18.47 36.74 54.82
C MET A 1 18.41 37.85 53.76
N SER A 2 19.53 38.33 53.22
CA SER A 2 19.58 39.42 52.22
C SER A 2 19.68 38.95 50.75
N SER A 3 19.59 37.64 50.46
CA SER A 3 19.78 37.05 49.13
C SER A 3 18.53 36.44 48.48
N LEU A 4 17.39 36.41 49.19
CA LEU A 4 16.11 35.95 48.63
C LEU A 4 15.54 36.85 47.49
N PRO A 5 15.60 38.20 47.55
CA PRO A 5 14.93 39.02 46.55
C PRO A 5 15.55 38.87 45.16
N SER A 6 16.88 38.81 45.07
CA SER A 6 17.58 38.66 43.77
C SER A 6 17.32 37.32 43.09
N SER A 7 17.16 36.23 43.86
CA SER A 7 16.85 34.91 43.32
C SER A 7 15.40 34.81 42.84
N LEU A 8 14.48 35.49 43.53
CA LEU A 8 13.06 35.53 43.16
C LEU A 8 12.83 36.39 41.92
N GLU A 9 13.52 37.52 41.81
CA GLU A 9 13.52 38.33 40.60
C GLU A 9 14.02 37.54 39.37
N SER A 10 15.11 36.79 39.52
CA SER A 10 15.62 35.93 38.46
C SER A 10 14.61 34.83 38.06
N LEU A 11 13.91 34.25 39.04
CA LEU A 11 12.87 33.26 38.82
C LEU A 11 11.68 33.85 38.04
N VAL A 12 11.18 35.02 38.43
CA VAL A 12 10.05 35.73 37.78
C VAL A 12 10.40 36.10 36.33
N LEU A 13 11.62 36.57 36.07
CA LEU A 13 12.12 36.87 34.72
C LEU A 13 12.27 35.64 33.81
N SER A 14 12.42 34.46 34.40
CA SER A 14 12.54 33.19 33.67
C SER A 14 11.17 32.59 33.30
N LEU A 15 10.19 32.66 34.22
CA LEU A 15 8.87 32.05 34.05
C LEU A 15 7.87 32.95 33.32
N VAL A 16 7.99 34.27 33.43
CA VAL A 16 7.05 35.23 32.82
C VAL A 16 7.82 36.18 31.89
N PRO A 17 8.02 35.83 30.60
CA PRO A 17 8.75 36.64 29.63
C PRO A 17 8.35 38.12 29.51
N PRO A 18 7.07 38.54 29.63
CA PRO A 18 6.70 39.95 29.50
C PRO A 18 7.21 40.84 30.65
N THR A 19 7.67 40.28 31.77
CA THR A 19 8.27 41.06 32.88
C THR A 19 9.64 41.64 32.53
N ARG A 20 10.29 41.18 31.44
CA ARG A 20 11.57 41.74 30.95
C ARG A 20 11.45 43.15 30.39
N ASN A 21 10.26 43.51 29.91
CA ASN A 21 10.02 44.79 29.24
C ASN A 21 9.23 45.79 30.11
N ASN A 22 8.63 45.32 31.21
CA ASN A 22 7.72 46.10 32.04
C ASN A 22 8.09 45.98 33.52
N GLU A 23 8.94 46.90 34.00
CA GLU A 23 9.47 46.92 35.37
C GLU A 23 8.36 47.00 36.44
N ARG A 24 7.25 47.70 36.17
CA ARG A 24 6.13 47.79 37.12
C ARG A 24 5.48 46.44 37.40
N LEU A 25 5.31 45.63 36.35
CA LEU A 25 4.73 44.28 36.47
C LEU A 25 5.69 43.34 37.19
N LYS A 26 7.01 43.50 36.96
CA LYS A 26 8.05 42.77 37.68
C LYS A 26 7.97 43.07 39.18
N ASP A 27 7.94 44.35 39.56
CA ASP A 27 7.91 44.75 40.97
C ASP A 27 6.63 44.31 41.68
N GLU A 28 5.47 44.38 41.02
CA GLU A 28 4.19 43.91 41.56
C GLU A 28 4.19 42.39 41.81
N LEU A 29 4.69 41.60 40.86
CA LEU A 29 4.79 40.14 41.00
C LEU A 29 5.81 39.72 42.07
N VAL A 30 6.93 40.44 42.16
CA VAL A 30 7.95 40.19 43.19
C VAL A 30 7.39 40.47 44.58
N LEU A 31 6.68 41.60 44.76
CA LEU A 31 6.00 41.94 46.01
C LEU A 31 4.96 40.89 46.39
N HIS A 32 4.11 40.48 45.45
CA HIS A 32 3.09 39.46 45.71
C HIS A 32 3.69 38.11 46.08
N CYS A 33 4.77 37.67 45.41
CA CYS A 33 5.46 36.44 45.77
C CYS A 33 6.15 36.54 47.14
N GLN A 34 6.67 37.72 47.49
CA GLN A 34 7.29 37.98 48.78
C GLN A 34 6.25 37.96 49.90
N ASP A 35 5.05 38.51 49.67
CA ASP A 35 3.93 38.43 50.61
C ASP A 35 3.47 36.99 50.83
N ILE A 36 3.40 36.17 49.77
CA ILE A 36 3.07 34.74 49.90
C ILE A 36 4.14 34.00 50.71
N LEU A 37 5.42 34.23 50.43
CA LEU A 37 6.51 33.57 51.17
C LEU A 37 6.55 34.00 52.64
N ASN A 38 6.23 35.25 52.93
CA ASN A 38 6.13 35.79 54.30
C ASN A 38 4.85 35.33 55.02
N SER A 39 3.79 34.96 54.28
CA SER A 39 2.52 34.50 54.86
C SER A 39 2.57 33.11 55.48
N HIS A 40 3.69 32.38 55.36
CA HIS A 40 3.90 31.04 55.92
C HIS A 40 2.79 30.01 55.58
N ILE A 41 2.05 30.23 54.50
CA ILE A 41 0.98 29.35 54.05
C ILE A 41 1.58 27.98 53.66
N GLY A 42 1.25 26.93 54.42
CA GLY A 42 1.71 25.56 54.16
C GLY A 42 2.92 25.06 54.96
N GLN A 43 3.43 25.80 55.96
CA GLN A 43 4.47 25.28 56.89
C GLN A 43 3.94 24.33 57.98
N ASN A 44 2.73 23.80 57.83
CA ASN A 44 2.22 22.80 58.75
C ASN A 44 2.65 21.41 58.27
N HIS A 45 3.68 20.90 58.95
CA HIS A 45 4.26 19.55 58.89
C HIS A 45 5.52 19.44 58.03
N ASP A 46 6.65 19.15 58.67
CA ASP A 46 7.83 18.58 58.01
C ASP A 46 7.57 17.07 57.82
N PRO A 47 7.16 16.58 56.64
CA PRO A 47 7.09 15.15 56.41
C PRO A 47 8.51 14.58 56.36
N ASP A 48 8.73 13.49 57.10
CA ASP A 48 9.96 12.71 57.04
C ASP A 48 10.32 12.40 55.58
N LEU A 49 11.61 12.50 55.25
CA LEU A 49 12.14 12.23 53.91
C LEU A 49 11.73 10.84 53.40
N ALA A 50 11.60 9.88 54.31
CA ALA A 50 11.11 8.53 54.02
C ALA A 50 9.64 8.52 53.57
N HIS A 51 8.77 9.28 54.23
CA HIS A 51 7.35 9.37 53.88
C HIS A 51 7.14 10.10 52.54
N LEU A 52 7.93 11.14 52.27
CA LEU A 52 7.95 11.81 50.97
C LEU A 52 8.44 10.88 49.86
N ALA A 53 9.52 10.15 50.09
CA ALA A 53 10.05 9.18 49.13
C ALA A 53 9.02 8.09 48.81
N ASP A 54 8.29 7.60 49.81
CA ASP A 54 7.24 6.60 49.60
C ASP A 54 6.01 7.17 48.89
N SER A 55 5.66 8.44 49.13
CA SER A 55 4.58 9.11 48.40
C SER A 55 4.91 9.28 46.92
N VAL A 56 6.15 9.70 46.60
CA VAL A 56 6.65 9.80 45.22
C VAL A 56 6.70 8.42 44.56
N LYS A 57 7.18 7.40 45.27
CA LYS A 57 7.20 6.01 44.79
C LYS A 57 5.80 5.51 44.43
N ARG A 58 4.80 5.75 45.28
CA ARG A 58 3.39 5.40 45.00
C ARG A 58 2.86 6.13 43.78
N GLN A 59 3.14 7.42 43.64
CA GLN A 59 2.71 8.18 42.46
C GLN A 59 3.37 7.68 41.16
N LEU A 60 4.66 7.31 41.20
CA LEU A 60 5.37 6.74 40.05
C LEU A 60 4.88 5.35 39.66
N LEU A 61 4.45 4.54 40.63
CA LEU A 61 3.80 3.25 40.37
C LEU A 61 2.41 3.44 39.74
N HIS A 62 1.68 4.49 40.12
CA HIS A 62 0.39 4.84 39.52
C HIS A 62 0.52 5.42 38.10
N SER A 63 1.56 6.21 37.82
CA SER A 63 1.75 6.83 36.49
C SER A 63 2.47 5.92 35.49
N SER A 64 3.19 4.90 35.95
CA SER A 64 3.94 3.96 35.10
C SER A 64 3.93 2.55 35.70
N PRO A 65 3.04 1.66 35.26
CA PRO A 65 2.92 0.30 35.82
C PRO A 65 4.10 -0.62 35.46
N SER A 66 5.02 -0.19 34.58
CA SER A 66 6.17 -0.97 34.12
C SER A 66 7.32 -1.11 35.14
N GLY A 67 7.20 -0.52 36.34
CA GLY A 67 8.14 -0.67 37.47
C GLY A 67 9.56 -0.09 37.26
N SER A 68 9.94 0.21 36.02
CA SER A 68 11.30 0.68 35.65
C SER A 68 11.60 2.08 36.18
N THR A 69 10.64 3.00 36.15
CA THR A 69 10.78 4.37 36.67
C THR A 69 10.88 4.40 38.19
N TYR A 70 10.16 3.50 38.87
CA TYR A 70 10.24 3.31 40.32
C TYR A 70 11.64 2.87 40.78
N LEU A 71 12.25 1.91 40.08
CA LEU A 71 13.61 1.46 40.38
C LEU A 71 14.65 2.54 40.11
N LYS A 72 14.51 3.30 39.02
CA LYS A 72 15.37 4.45 38.71
C LYS A 72 15.28 5.53 39.79
N PHE A 73 14.09 5.89 40.24
CA PHE A 73 13.91 6.87 41.31
C PHE A 73 14.57 6.40 42.62
N THR A 74 14.42 5.12 42.97
CA THR A 74 15.05 4.56 44.18
C THR A 74 16.57 4.63 44.11
N ASN A 75 17.18 4.34 42.95
CA ASN A 75 18.62 4.48 42.74
C ASN A 75 19.08 5.95 42.83
N LEU A 76 18.34 6.86 42.19
CA LEU A 76 18.64 8.30 42.23
C LEU A 76 18.50 8.89 43.64
N LEU A 77 17.50 8.45 44.41
CA LEU A 77 17.32 8.86 45.79
C LEU A 77 18.50 8.41 46.67
N SER A 78 18.97 7.18 46.49
CA SER A 78 20.17 6.67 47.17
C SER A 78 21.40 7.53 46.84
N ARG A 79 21.62 7.84 45.56
CA ARG A 79 22.74 8.69 45.12
C ARG A 79 22.64 10.12 45.64
N LEU A 80 21.43 10.67 45.73
CA LEU A 80 21.18 12.00 46.27
C LEU A 80 21.43 12.03 47.78
N LEU A 81 21.09 10.96 48.51
CA LEU A 81 21.37 10.82 49.94
C LEU A 81 22.87 10.77 50.23
N ASP A 82 23.67 10.15 49.36
CA ASP A 82 25.13 10.08 49.50
C ASP A 82 25.88 11.38 49.19
N GLN A 83 25.28 12.31 48.42
CA GLN A 83 25.94 13.56 48.05
C GLN A 83 25.81 14.65 49.15
N PRO A 84 26.91 15.27 49.64
CA PRO A 84 26.87 16.27 50.71
C PRO A 84 26.54 17.71 50.23
N VAL A 85 26.38 17.93 48.93
CA VAL A 85 26.28 19.29 48.34
C VAL A 85 24.93 19.97 48.62
N LEU A 86 23.86 19.19 48.83
CA LEU A 86 22.50 19.72 49.05
C LEU A 86 22.11 19.61 50.53
N SER A 87 22.01 20.74 51.23
CA SER A 87 21.70 20.79 52.66
C SER A 87 20.22 20.53 52.99
N ARG A 88 19.30 20.89 52.08
CA ARG A 88 17.84 20.73 52.27
C ARG A 88 17.22 19.78 51.24
N LYS A 89 17.64 18.50 51.26
CA LYS A 89 17.19 17.47 50.32
C LYS A 89 15.67 17.26 50.34
N HIS A 90 15.07 17.28 51.54
CA HIS A 90 13.62 17.10 51.70
C HIS A 90 12.81 18.21 51.01
N ALA A 91 13.22 19.48 51.14
CA ALA A 91 12.49 20.61 50.57
C ALA A 91 12.53 20.61 49.03
N SER A 92 13.65 20.21 48.43
CA SER A 92 13.77 20.07 46.99
C SER A 92 12.86 18.95 46.43
N ILE A 93 12.79 17.80 47.12
CA ILE A 93 11.91 16.70 46.70
C ILE A 93 10.44 17.07 46.92
N LEU A 94 10.10 17.73 48.03
CA LEU A 94 8.75 18.24 48.30
C LEU A 94 8.30 19.22 47.21
N PHE A 95 9.18 20.14 46.80
CA PHE A 95 8.90 21.10 45.74
C PHE A 95 8.71 20.44 44.37
N LEU A 96 9.54 19.44 44.03
CA LEU A 96 9.38 18.68 42.79
C LEU A 96 8.10 17.83 42.81
N TYR A 97 7.77 17.23 43.96
CA TYR A 97 6.54 16.48 44.15
C TYR A 97 5.31 17.40 44.05
N SER A 98 5.34 18.58 44.66
CA SER A 98 4.23 19.54 44.57
C SER A 98 4.04 20.06 43.15
N LEU A 99 5.12 20.37 42.42
CA LEU A 99 5.06 20.73 40.99
C LEU A 99 4.48 19.59 40.14
N ALA A 100 4.92 18.35 40.36
CA ALA A 100 4.42 17.18 39.63
C ALA A 100 2.97 16.84 39.98
N SER A 101 2.54 17.08 41.22
CA SER A 101 1.15 16.92 41.65
C SER A 101 0.26 18.05 41.13
N SER A 102 0.81 19.25 40.94
CA SER A 102 0.10 20.40 40.40
C SER A 102 -0.08 20.27 38.88
N SER A 103 0.93 19.80 38.14
CA SER A 103 0.81 19.52 36.71
C SER A 103 -0.17 18.39 36.37
N ALA A 104 -0.45 17.49 37.32
CA ALA A 104 -1.47 16.44 37.17
C ALA A 104 -2.92 16.95 37.28
N SER A 105 -3.13 18.22 37.65
CA SER A 105 -4.46 18.82 37.87
C SER A 105 -5.11 19.44 36.62
N GLN A 106 -4.74 18.98 35.41
CA GLN A 106 -5.58 19.11 34.20
C GLN A 106 -5.49 17.84 33.34
N SER A 107 -5.86 16.69 33.89
CA SER A 107 -6.41 15.51 33.17
C SER A 107 -6.35 14.24 34.03
N SER A 108 -6.85 14.30 35.24
CA SER A 108 -7.45 13.11 35.87
C SER A 108 -8.36 13.61 36.97
N ALA A 109 -9.65 13.32 36.86
CA ALA A 109 -10.46 13.23 38.06
C ALA A 109 -9.76 12.18 38.93
N PRO A 110 -9.34 12.50 40.16
CA PRO A 110 -8.91 11.44 41.06
C PRO A 110 -10.12 10.53 41.26
N SER A 111 -9.94 9.25 41.00
CA SER A 111 -10.79 8.20 41.55
C SER A 111 -10.57 8.18 43.08
N LEU A 112 -11.07 9.21 43.74
CA LEU A 112 -11.45 9.15 45.14
C LEU A 112 -12.91 8.74 45.11
N LEU A 113 -13.19 7.53 45.58
CA LEU A 113 -14.51 7.24 46.13
C LEU A 113 -14.86 8.42 47.06
N PRO A 114 -15.99 9.11 46.85
CA PRO A 114 -16.43 10.11 47.80
C PRO A 114 -16.53 9.43 49.17
N SER A 115 -15.80 9.95 50.16
CA SER A 115 -16.10 9.67 51.56
C SER A 115 -17.57 10.00 51.78
N LEU A 116 -18.39 8.96 51.92
CA LEU A 116 -19.84 9.01 52.11
C LEU A 116 -20.22 9.45 53.53
N VAL A 117 -19.63 10.55 54.02
CA VAL A 117 -20.06 11.20 55.26
C VAL A 117 -20.06 12.71 55.03
N PRO A 118 -21.23 13.38 55.04
CA PRO A 118 -21.28 14.84 55.02
C PRO A 118 -20.78 15.41 56.37
N PRO A 119 -20.13 16.58 56.40
CA PRO A 119 -19.82 17.28 57.65
C PRO A 119 -21.12 17.76 58.32
N PRO A 120 -21.16 17.88 59.67
CA PRO A 120 -22.33 18.39 60.38
C PRO A 120 -22.60 19.86 60.00
N PRO A 121 -23.86 20.31 59.96
CA PRO A 121 -24.18 21.69 59.61
C PRO A 121 -23.65 22.66 60.67
N SER A 122 -22.88 23.65 60.23
CA SER A 122 -22.46 24.80 61.04
C SER A 122 -23.67 25.70 61.30
N ARG A 123 -24.04 25.79 62.58
CA ARG A 123 -25.01 26.75 63.12
C ARG A 123 -24.52 28.18 62.83
N PRO A 124 -25.31 29.09 62.23
CA PRO A 124 -24.97 30.50 62.24
C PRO A 124 -25.14 31.03 63.66
N THR A 125 -24.01 31.39 64.29
CA THR A 125 -23.98 32.23 65.48
C THR A 125 -24.43 33.64 65.10
N ALA A 126 -25.72 33.93 65.32
CA ALA A 126 -26.19 35.30 65.44
C ALA A 126 -26.03 35.73 66.91
N SER A 127 -25.19 36.73 67.14
CA SER A 127 -25.07 37.45 68.41
C SER A 127 -26.38 38.16 68.74
N PRO A 128 -26.78 38.28 70.02
CA PRO A 128 -28.02 38.94 70.40
C PRO A 128 -27.83 40.46 70.30
N ILE A 129 -28.60 41.10 69.42
CA ILE A 129 -28.85 42.55 69.51
C ILE A 129 -30.26 42.71 70.06
N THR A 130 -30.31 43.33 71.22
CA THR A 130 -31.49 43.74 71.96
C THR A 130 -32.37 44.66 71.11
N ALA A 131 -33.62 44.27 70.88
CA ALA A 131 -34.69 45.18 70.48
C ALA A 131 -36.01 44.69 71.11
N ASP A 132 -36.71 45.64 71.73
CA ASP A 132 -37.95 45.51 72.50
C ASP A 132 -39.10 44.80 71.75
N PRO A 133 -40.10 44.26 72.49
CA PRO A 133 -41.13 43.41 71.88
C PRO A 133 -42.18 44.25 71.15
N PRO A 134 -42.60 43.89 69.93
CA PRO A 134 -43.89 44.32 69.41
C PRO A 134 -44.94 43.26 69.79
N VAL A 135 -45.84 43.71 70.65
CA VAL A 135 -47.23 43.29 70.88
C VAL A 135 -47.77 42.17 69.97
N ASP A 136 -48.26 41.12 70.63
CA ASP A 136 -49.12 40.07 70.09
C ASP A 136 -50.21 40.62 69.15
N THR A 137 -50.11 40.27 67.87
CA THR A 137 -51.29 40.18 67.00
C THR A 137 -51.33 38.79 66.36
N ARG A 138 -52.18 37.93 66.91
CA ARG A 138 -52.55 36.65 66.32
C ARG A 138 -53.21 36.88 64.96
N TYR A 139 -52.43 36.80 63.89
CA TYR A 139 -52.96 36.56 62.55
C TYR A 139 -52.72 35.10 62.17
N ALA A 140 -53.81 34.39 61.90
CA ALA A 140 -53.78 33.03 61.40
C ALA A 140 -52.97 32.98 60.09
N LYS A 141 -51.84 32.25 60.09
CA LYS A 141 -51.14 31.90 58.85
C LYS A 141 -52.12 31.15 57.96
N GLY A 142 -52.48 31.73 56.82
CA GLY A 142 -53.24 31.04 55.79
C GLY A 142 -52.51 29.76 55.39
N ARG A 143 -53.25 28.64 55.28
CA ARG A 143 -52.72 27.34 54.89
C ARG A 143 -51.92 27.47 53.60
N THR A 144 -50.74 26.86 53.54
CA THR A 144 -49.93 26.89 52.31
C THR A 144 -50.69 26.19 51.18
N LYS A 145 -50.50 26.59 49.92
CA LYS A 145 -51.10 25.90 48.76
C LYS A 145 -50.79 24.39 48.76
N ALA A 146 -49.64 23.99 49.31
CA ALA A 146 -49.25 22.59 49.49
C ALA A 146 -50.12 21.87 50.54
N ASP A 147 -50.43 22.51 51.68
CA ASP A 147 -51.32 21.96 52.70
C ASP A 147 -52.76 21.84 52.19
N ILE A 148 -53.26 22.84 51.45
CA ILE A 148 -54.61 22.82 50.85
C ILE A 148 -54.72 21.68 49.81
N LEU A 149 -53.68 21.47 49.01
CA LEU A 149 -53.62 20.35 48.06
C LEU A 149 -53.48 18.99 48.77
N ARG A 150 -52.77 18.91 49.90
CA ARG A 150 -52.69 17.71 50.73
C ARG A 150 -54.07 17.36 51.29
N GLU A 151 -54.77 18.34 51.82
CA GLU A 151 -56.13 18.20 52.38
C GLU A 151 -57.19 17.89 51.31
N TYR A 152 -57.04 18.42 50.09
CA TYR A 152 -57.90 18.11 48.96
C TYR A 152 -57.69 16.67 48.45
N ARG A 153 -56.44 16.19 48.45
CA ARG A 153 -56.07 14.82 48.07
C ARG A 153 -56.50 13.78 49.11
N THR A 154 -56.42 14.11 50.41
CA THR A 154 -56.96 13.23 51.46
C THR A 154 -58.49 13.15 51.41
N LYS A 155 -59.18 14.23 51.01
CA LYS A 155 -60.64 14.25 50.81
C LYS A 155 -61.14 13.49 49.56
N THR A 156 -60.29 13.26 48.56
CA THR A 156 -60.62 12.54 47.31
C THR A 156 -60.29 11.04 47.33
N GLY A 157 -59.78 10.52 48.45
CA GLY A 157 -59.76 9.07 48.74
C GLY A 157 -58.73 8.24 47.95
N ARG A 158 -57.71 8.83 47.33
CA ARG A 158 -56.63 8.08 46.65
C ARG A 158 -55.27 8.43 47.26
N ALA A 159 -54.65 7.48 47.95
CA ALA A 159 -53.31 7.66 48.53
C ALA A 159 -52.24 7.55 47.44
N THR A 160 -51.19 8.39 47.50
CA THR A 160 -50.02 8.26 46.62
C THR A 160 -49.13 7.12 47.09
N ILE A 161 -48.62 6.31 46.17
CA ILE A 161 -47.65 5.24 46.49
C ILE A 161 -46.44 5.87 47.20
N PRO A 162 -45.96 5.30 48.32
CA PRO A 162 -44.75 5.80 48.97
C PRO A 162 -43.52 5.64 48.07
N GLU A 163 -42.66 6.65 48.08
CA GLU A 163 -41.52 6.78 47.13
C GLU A 163 -40.58 5.56 47.17
N HIS A 164 -40.37 4.95 48.34
CA HIS A 164 -39.50 3.77 48.48
C HIS A 164 -39.99 2.55 47.66
N LEU A 165 -41.30 2.37 47.47
CA LEU A 165 -41.83 1.26 46.64
C LEU A 165 -41.62 1.53 45.15
N LEU A 166 -41.79 2.79 44.74
CA LEU A 166 -41.53 3.23 43.36
C LEU A 166 -40.04 3.18 43.02
N LEU A 167 -39.18 3.47 43.99
CA LEU A 167 -37.73 3.42 43.83
C LEU A 167 -37.24 1.99 43.58
N ARG A 168 -37.78 1.01 44.31
CA ARG A 168 -37.49 -0.42 44.10
C ARG A 168 -37.87 -0.87 42.69
N ASP A 169 -39.09 -0.53 42.29
CA ASP A 169 -39.58 -0.86 40.94
C ASP A 169 -38.78 -0.14 39.85
N THR A 170 -38.34 1.09 40.10
CA THR A 170 -37.50 1.84 39.15
C THR A 170 -36.11 1.21 39.02
N LEU A 171 -35.53 0.66 40.09
CA LEU A 171 -34.29 -0.13 40.02
C LEU A 171 -34.47 -1.41 39.20
N TYR A 172 -35.60 -2.11 39.35
CA TYR A 172 -35.91 -3.26 38.49
C TYR A 172 -36.06 -2.85 37.02
N LEU A 173 -36.71 -1.72 36.74
CA LEU A 173 -36.79 -1.19 35.36
C LEU A 173 -35.41 -0.89 34.78
N LEU A 174 -34.49 -0.33 35.57
CA LEU A 174 -33.11 -0.06 35.14
C LEU A 174 -32.33 -1.34 34.81
N GLN A 175 -32.66 -2.47 35.43
CA GLN A 175 -32.14 -3.80 35.09
C GLN A 175 -32.84 -4.45 33.89
N GLY A 176 -33.83 -3.78 33.26
CA GLY A 176 -34.65 -4.35 32.19
C GLY A 176 -35.75 -5.30 32.68
N ILE A 177 -35.99 -5.38 33.99
CA ILE A 177 -36.99 -6.26 34.60
C ILE A 177 -38.27 -5.45 34.89
N SER A 178 -39.43 -6.02 34.57
CA SER A 178 -40.72 -5.38 34.89
C SER A 178 -41.01 -5.44 36.39
N GLY A 179 -41.35 -4.28 36.98
CA GLY A 179 -41.71 -4.15 38.38
C GLY A 179 -43.19 -4.50 38.68
N LYS A 180 -43.62 -4.26 39.92
CA LYS A 180 -44.99 -4.55 40.37
C LYS A 180 -46.00 -3.49 39.90
N TYR A 181 -45.62 -2.22 40.00
CA TYR A 181 -46.42 -1.03 39.71
C TYR A 181 -46.13 -0.46 38.32
N VAL A 182 -44.93 -0.72 37.77
CA VAL A 182 -44.52 -0.22 36.46
C VAL A 182 -43.96 -1.39 35.65
N ARG A 183 -44.52 -1.61 34.45
CA ARG A 183 -44.14 -2.74 33.57
C ARG A 183 -43.79 -2.24 32.18
N PHE A 184 -42.87 -2.96 31.52
CA PHE A 184 -42.66 -2.83 30.08
C PHE A 184 -43.79 -3.60 29.36
N SER A 185 -44.47 -2.95 28.41
CA SER A 185 -45.47 -3.63 27.57
C SER A 185 -44.78 -4.62 26.64
N LEU A 186 -45.33 -5.83 26.50
CA LEU A 186 -44.84 -6.91 25.62
C LEU A 186 -45.72 -7.07 24.36
N GLN A 187 -46.40 -6.02 23.91
CA GLN A 187 -47.18 -6.09 22.66
C GLN A 187 -46.30 -5.78 21.46
N ASP A 188 -46.31 -6.70 20.49
CA ASP A 188 -45.27 -6.94 19.48
C ASP A 188 -45.14 -5.91 18.34
N ASP A 189 -45.95 -4.87 18.22
CA ASP A 189 -45.84 -3.95 17.08
C ASP A 189 -46.05 -2.49 17.49
N GLU A 190 -44.96 -1.74 17.37
CA GLU A 190 -44.81 -0.27 17.45
C GLU A 190 -44.97 0.38 18.85
N GLU A 191 -43.80 0.71 19.42
CA GLU A 191 -43.54 1.44 20.67
C GLU A 191 -43.75 0.63 21.97
N ASN A 192 -42.64 0.19 22.57
CA ASN A 192 -42.57 -0.32 23.95
C ASN A 192 -43.05 0.73 24.96
N LYS A 193 -44.36 0.86 25.12
CA LYS A 193 -44.99 1.80 26.05
C LYS A 193 -44.84 1.31 27.49
N LEU A 194 -44.45 2.22 28.39
CA LEU A 194 -44.52 1.96 29.82
C LEU A 194 -45.97 1.87 30.26
N VAL A 195 -46.36 0.73 30.83
CA VAL A 195 -47.70 0.56 31.41
C VAL A 195 -47.60 0.77 32.91
N PHE A 196 -48.21 1.86 33.38
CA PHE A 196 -48.40 2.09 34.81
C PHE A 196 -49.61 1.29 35.28
N VAL A 197 -49.39 0.30 36.15
CA VAL A 197 -50.45 -0.53 36.71
C VAL A 197 -51.17 0.30 37.78
N GLU A 198 -52.31 0.88 37.40
CA GLU A 198 -53.16 1.62 38.33
C GLU A 198 -53.96 0.64 39.20
N ASP A 199 -53.39 0.21 40.32
CA ASP A 199 -54.16 -0.45 41.38
C ASP A 199 -55.22 0.53 41.89
N SER A 200 -56.48 0.11 41.97
CA SER A 200 -57.64 0.93 42.39
C SER A 200 -57.49 1.66 43.75
N LYS A 201 -56.44 1.34 44.52
CA LYS A 201 -56.11 1.91 45.84
C LYS A 201 -55.01 2.98 45.83
N TYR A 202 -54.19 3.08 44.77
CA TYR A 202 -53.04 3.98 44.75
C TYR A 202 -52.89 4.71 43.42
N MET A 203 -52.57 6.02 43.48
CA MET A 203 -52.39 6.87 42.30
C MET A 203 -50.96 7.40 42.22
N ILE A 204 -50.32 7.23 41.05
CA ILE A 204 -49.00 7.83 40.77
C ILE A 204 -49.23 9.24 40.23
N SER A 205 -48.53 10.22 40.80
CA SER A 205 -48.60 11.62 40.36
C SER A 205 -47.98 11.80 38.97
N GLU A 206 -48.57 12.64 38.13
CA GLU A 206 -48.12 12.85 36.74
C GLU A 206 -46.63 13.26 36.61
N PRO A 207 -46.07 14.16 37.46
CA PRO A 207 -44.63 14.47 37.42
C PRO A 207 -43.72 13.32 37.83
N VAL A 208 -44.25 12.35 38.59
CA VAL A 208 -43.51 11.13 38.96
C VAL A 208 -43.58 10.12 37.81
N LYS A 209 -44.71 10.04 37.10
CA LYS A 209 -44.83 9.25 35.86
C LYS A 209 -43.83 9.73 34.80
N THR A 210 -43.69 11.04 34.58
CA THR A 210 -42.72 11.59 33.62
C THR A 210 -41.26 11.33 34.03
N LEU A 211 -40.96 11.39 35.32
CA LEU A 211 -39.62 11.06 35.85
C LEU A 211 -39.29 9.57 35.67
N ILE A 212 -40.22 8.67 36.02
CA ILE A 212 -40.05 7.23 35.83
C ILE A 212 -39.92 6.90 34.34
N HIS A 213 -40.69 7.55 33.47
CA HIS A 213 -40.56 7.41 32.02
C HIS A 213 -39.14 7.77 31.55
N ARG A 214 -38.58 8.89 32.02
CA ARG A 214 -37.19 9.27 31.69
C ARG A 214 -36.16 8.28 32.22
N LEU A 215 -36.37 7.72 33.42
CA LEU A 215 -35.48 6.71 34.01
C LEU A 215 -35.55 5.37 33.26
N SER A 216 -36.76 4.99 32.82
CA SER A 216 -37.00 3.73 32.12
C SER A 216 -36.32 3.63 30.75
N GLU A 217 -35.99 4.77 30.13
CA GLU A 217 -35.21 4.83 28.90
C GLU A 217 -33.91 4.03 29.02
N VAL A 218 -33.19 4.18 30.14
CA VAL A 218 -31.90 3.51 30.35
C VAL A 218 -32.08 1.99 30.47
N GLY A 219 -33.15 1.54 31.11
CA GLY A 219 -33.49 0.11 31.19
C GLY A 219 -33.82 -0.51 29.83
N TYR A 220 -34.49 0.25 28.96
CA TYR A 220 -34.75 -0.18 27.59
C TYR A 220 -33.46 -0.28 26.77
N LEU A 221 -32.61 0.75 26.82
CA LEU A 221 -31.31 0.76 26.13
C LEU A 221 -30.40 -0.37 26.62
N TYR A 222 -30.41 -0.63 27.93
CA TYR A 222 -29.70 -1.75 28.55
C TYR A 222 -30.15 -3.10 27.98
N THR A 223 -31.47 -3.35 27.94
CA THR A 223 -32.04 -4.60 27.38
C THR A 223 -31.65 -4.79 25.91
N ARG A 224 -31.65 -3.70 25.12
CA ARG A 224 -31.25 -3.72 23.71
C ARG A 224 -29.77 -4.12 23.54
N VAL A 225 -28.88 -3.52 24.32
CA VAL A 225 -27.43 -3.81 24.25
C VAL A 225 -27.14 -5.23 24.76
N GLU A 226 -27.77 -5.66 25.86
CA GLU A 226 -27.62 -7.03 26.39
C GLU A 226 -28.10 -8.09 25.39
N THR A 227 -29.25 -7.86 24.73
CA THR A 227 -29.80 -8.79 23.73
C THR A 227 -28.80 -8.96 22.58
N PHE A 228 -28.24 -7.86 22.07
CA PHE A 228 -27.23 -7.92 21.02
C PHE A 228 -25.98 -8.68 21.44
N VAL A 229 -25.44 -8.41 22.65
CA VAL A 229 -24.25 -9.12 23.14
C VAL A 229 -24.55 -10.62 23.25
N ARG A 230 -25.70 -11.02 23.79
CA ARG A 230 -26.09 -12.44 23.92
C ARG A 230 -26.30 -13.15 22.57
N GLU A 231 -26.86 -12.46 21.57
CA GLU A 231 -27.07 -13.02 20.23
C GLU A 231 -25.74 -13.30 19.51
N ARG A 232 -24.72 -12.48 19.76
CA ARG A 232 -23.41 -12.56 19.10
C ARG A 232 -22.38 -13.36 19.91
N GLU A 233 -22.55 -13.47 21.22
CA GLU A 233 -21.68 -14.23 22.12
C GLU A 233 -21.85 -15.75 21.88
N GLY A 234 -20.97 -16.32 21.05
CA GLY A 234 -20.92 -17.76 20.74
C GLY A 234 -21.32 -18.13 19.31
N ALA A 235 -21.66 -17.16 18.45
CA ALA A 235 -21.94 -17.40 17.05
C ALA A 235 -20.65 -17.56 16.23
N LEU A 236 -20.55 -18.66 15.45
CA LEU A 236 -19.37 -19.00 14.64
C LEU A 236 -19.12 -18.03 13.46
N ALA A 237 -20.10 -17.21 13.09
CA ALA A 237 -20.04 -16.29 11.97
C ALA A 237 -19.65 -14.85 12.36
N VAL A 238 -19.38 -14.60 13.64
CA VAL A 238 -19.07 -13.26 14.16
C VAL A 238 -17.57 -13.00 14.00
N GLY A 239 -17.24 -11.89 13.33
CA GLY A 239 -15.86 -11.47 13.09
C GLY A 239 -15.09 -11.11 14.37
N MET A 240 -13.76 -11.08 14.30
CA MET A 240 -12.90 -10.73 15.45
C MET A 240 -13.14 -9.30 15.93
N ILE A 241 -13.44 -8.37 15.03
CA ILE A 241 -13.69 -6.96 15.38
C ILE A 241 -15.03 -6.83 16.12
N GLU A 242 -16.06 -7.53 15.64
CA GLU A 242 -17.37 -7.57 16.30
C GLU A 242 -17.29 -8.29 17.66
N GLN A 243 -16.49 -9.34 17.79
CA GLN A 243 -16.22 -9.97 19.09
C GLN A 243 -15.53 -9.01 20.07
N SER A 244 -14.57 -8.20 19.60
CA SER A 244 -13.93 -7.17 20.42
C SER A 244 -14.93 -6.11 20.90
N LEU A 245 -15.87 -5.72 20.03
CA LEU A 245 -16.98 -4.84 20.38
C LEU A 245 -17.88 -5.48 21.45
N CYS A 246 -18.31 -6.73 21.28
CA CYS A 246 -19.11 -7.45 22.26
C CYS A 246 -18.39 -7.55 23.62
N HIS A 247 -17.09 -7.83 23.62
CA HIS A 247 -16.27 -7.88 24.83
C HIS A 247 -16.25 -6.52 25.55
N HIS A 248 -16.03 -5.43 24.82
CA HIS A 248 -16.04 -4.09 25.40
C HIS A 248 -17.42 -3.71 25.95
N LEU A 249 -18.50 -3.98 25.19
CA LEU A 249 -19.86 -3.73 25.63
C LEU A 249 -20.18 -4.52 26.90
N GLN A 250 -19.81 -5.79 26.97
CA GLN A 250 -20.01 -6.63 28.15
C GLN A 250 -19.28 -6.08 29.38
N ALA A 251 -18.06 -5.54 29.20
CA ALA A 251 -17.33 -4.87 30.26
C ALA A 251 -18.08 -3.62 30.76
N GLN A 252 -18.62 -2.79 29.85
CA GLN A 252 -19.43 -1.62 30.21
C GLN A 252 -20.74 -2.00 30.91
N LEU A 253 -21.44 -3.05 30.46
CA LEU A 253 -22.63 -3.58 31.13
C LEU A 253 -22.30 -4.07 32.54
N THR A 254 -21.14 -4.69 32.74
CA THR A 254 -20.67 -5.14 34.06
C THR A 254 -20.44 -3.97 35.01
N GLU A 255 -19.82 -2.88 34.54
CA GLU A 255 -19.66 -1.65 35.33
C GLU A 255 -21.00 -0.99 35.64
N TYR A 256 -21.97 -1.03 34.72
CA TYR A 256 -23.34 -0.56 34.96
C TYR A 256 -24.03 -1.37 36.08
N TYR A 257 -23.88 -2.69 36.07
CA TYR A 257 -24.39 -3.55 37.15
C TYR A 257 -23.77 -3.25 38.51
N ARG A 258 -22.46 -2.92 38.55
CA ARG A 258 -21.82 -2.48 39.79
C ARG A 258 -22.44 -1.18 40.31
N LEU A 259 -22.74 -0.22 39.43
CA LEU A 259 -23.45 0.99 39.83
C LEU A 259 -24.84 0.66 40.41
N ILE A 260 -25.59 -0.23 39.75
CA ILE A 260 -26.91 -0.63 40.25
C ILE A 260 -26.81 -1.26 41.64
N ALA A 261 -25.82 -2.13 41.89
CA ALA A 261 -25.60 -2.71 43.21
C ALA A 261 -25.27 -1.65 44.28
N VAL A 262 -24.51 -0.61 43.92
CA VAL A 262 -24.26 0.54 44.81
C VAL A 262 -25.55 1.31 45.09
N LEU A 263 -26.37 1.56 44.07
CA LEU A 263 -27.66 2.24 44.22
C LEU A 263 -28.65 1.43 45.08
N GLU A 264 -28.67 0.11 44.91
CA GLU A 264 -29.49 -0.81 45.73
C GLU A 264 -29.05 -0.77 47.20
N SER A 265 -27.74 -0.71 47.47
CA SER A 265 -27.21 -0.62 48.84
C SER A 265 -27.58 0.68 49.58
N GLN A 266 -27.88 1.75 48.84
CA GLN A 266 -28.27 3.06 49.37
C GLN A 266 -29.79 3.24 49.50
N MET A 267 -30.55 2.19 49.22
CA MET A 267 -32.00 2.21 49.37
C MET A 267 -32.41 2.25 50.86
N PRO A 268 -33.38 3.09 51.27
CA PRO A 268 -33.84 3.12 52.65
C PRO A 268 -34.49 1.78 53.02
N ASN A 269 -33.97 1.15 54.08
CA ASN A 269 -34.57 -0.05 54.68
C ASN A 269 -35.96 0.30 55.26
N PRO A 270 -36.97 -0.57 55.13
CA PRO A 270 -38.29 -0.32 55.70
C PRO A 270 -38.20 -0.18 57.23
N PRO A 271 -38.92 0.77 57.86
CA PRO A 271 -38.91 0.94 59.30
C PRO A 271 -39.44 -0.33 59.97
N LYS A 272 -38.64 -0.92 60.87
CA LYS A 272 -39.06 -2.06 61.70
C LYS A 272 -39.72 -1.51 62.98
N HIS A 273 -41.05 -1.67 63.05
CA HIS A 273 -41.95 -1.44 64.20
C HIS A 273 -41.91 -0.07 64.92
N PRO A 274 -43.07 0.56 65.18
CA PRO A 274 -43.12 1.87 65.85
C PRO A 274 -43.14 1.67 67.37
N THR A 275 -42.03 1.90 68.05
CA THR A 275 -42.02 2.12 69.49
C THR A 275 -40.96 3.15 69.87
N ASP A 276 -41.45 4.21 70.51
CA ASP A 276 -40.79 5.24 71.33
C ASP A 276 -40.28 6.53 70.67
N GLU A 277 -40.64 7.63 71.34
CA GLU A 277 -40.61 9.06 70.99
C GLU A 277 -39.20 9.67 70.78
N SER A 278 -38.20 8.85 70.48
CA SER A 278 -36.83 9.29 70.16
C SER A 278 -36.57 9.47 68.66
N GLU A 279 -37.59 9.23 67.81
CA GLU A 279 -37.46 9.15 66.35
C GLU A 279 -37.46 10.49 65.60
N GLU A 280 -37.84 11.63 66.20
CA GLU A 280 -37.88 12.91 65.47
C GLU A 280 -36.48 13.38 65.02
N ASN A 281 -35.40 13.04 65.74
CA ASN A 281 -34.04 13.41 65.35
C ASN A 281 -33.33 12.35 64.47
N GLN A 282 -33.81 11.11 64.41
CA GLN A 282 -33.28 10.06 63.53
C GLN A 282 -33.98 10.02 62.17
N SER A 283 -35.28 10.35 62.10
CA SER A 283 -36.04 10.46 60.85
C SER A 283 -35.51 11.58 59.95
N ILE A 284 -35.15 12.73 60.53
CA ILE A 284 -34.58 13.88 59.79
C ILE A 284 -33.21 13.53 59.17
N ARG A 285 -32.38 12.72 59.84
CA ARG A 285 -31.05 12.30 59.32
C ARG A 285 -31.12 11.24 58.22
N GLN A 286 -32.14 10.36 58.25
CA GLN A 286 -32.37 9.37 57.19
C GLN A 286 -33.03 10.00 55.94
N GLU A 287 -33.88 11.01 56.11
CA GLU A 287 -34.46 11.76 54.99
C GLU A 287 -33.41 12.60 54.23
N GLU A 288 -32.35 13.07 54.90
CA GLU A 288 -31.27 13.84 54.26
C GLU A 288 -30.27 12.95 53.47
N THR A 289 -30.13 11.67 53.84
CA THR A 289 -29.12 10.74 53.31
C THR A 289 -29.66 9.62 52.39
N GLY A 290 -30.97 9.43 52.32
CA GLY A 290 -31.59 8.40 51.47
C GLY A 290 -31.53 8.68 49.96
N LEU A 291 -31.50 7.60 49.16
CA LEU A 291 -31.70 7.64 47.72
C LEU A 291 -33.16 8.07 47.42
N THR A 292 -33.32 9.14 46.63
CA THR A 292 -34.62 9.62 46.15
C THR A 292 -34.70 9.47 44.64
N LEU A 293 -35.90 9.46 44.06
CA LEU A 293 -36.08 9.34 42.60
C LEU A 293 -35.37 10.45 41.82
N LYS A 294 -35.29 11.65 42.40
CA LYS A 294 -34.58 12.79 41.80
C LYS A 294 -33.06 12.64 41.88
N ARG A 295 -32.53 12.12 43.00
CA ARG A 295 -31.10 11.82 43.14
C ARG A 295 -30.69 10.70 42.17
N LEU A 296 -31.54 9.69 42.01
CA LEU A 296 -31.37 8.61 41.04
C LEU A 296 -31.25 9.13 39.60
N ASP A 297 -32.11 10.08 39.18
CA ASP A 297 -32.04 10.70 37.84
C ASP A 297 -30.72 11.43 37.58
N VAL A 298 -30.16 12.10 38.59
CA VAL A 298 -28.85 12.78 38.48
C VAL A 298 -27.71 11.77 38.39
N TRP A 299 -27.74 10.72 39.21
CA TRP A 299 -26.66 9.73 39.29
C TRP A 299 -26.57 8.85 38.04
N ILE A 300 -27.70 8.62 37.37
CA ILE A 300 -27.77 7.83 36.14
C ILE A 300 -27.43 8.65 34.90
N ASN A 301 -27.35 9.98 35.00
CA ASN A 301 -27.19 10.83 33.82
C ASN A 301 -25.94 10.52 32.97
N ASP A 302 -24.80 10.20 33.61
CA ASP A 302 -23.58 9.79 32.89
C ASP A 302 -23.81 8.47 32.12
N TRP A 303 -24.41 7.49 32.78
CA TRP A 303 -24.74 6.19 32.19
C TRP A 303 -25.84 6.25 31.16
N ARG A 304 -26.77 7.21 31.25
CA ARG A 304 -27.76 7.47 30.20
C ARG A 304 -27.07 7.84 28.89
N LEU A 305 -26.06 8.72 28.93
CA LEU A 305 -25.30 9.09 27.73
C LEU A 305 -24.48 7.92 27.19
N ARG A 306 -23.81 7.12 28.06
CA ARG A 306 -23.09 5.91 27.63
C ARG A 306 -24.02 4.89 26.97
N MET A 307 -25.15 4.60 27.62
CA MET A 307 -26.13 3.63 27.13
C MET A 307 -26.72 4.05 25.80
N ARG A 308 -27.04 5.34 25.61
CA ARG A 308 -27.47 5.87 24.31
C ARG A 308 -26.43 5.64 23.22
N MET A 309 -25.17 5.98 23.49
CA MET A 309 -24.08 5.80 22.53
C MET A 309 -23.87 4.32 22.18
N MET A 310 -23.77 3.45 23.19
CA MET A 310 -23.64 2.00 22.97
C MET A 310 -24.80 1.45 22.14
N SER A 311 -26.01 1.94 22.39
CA SER A 311 -27.21 1.57 21.63
C SER A 311 -27.13 1.97 20.15
N VAL A 312 -26.63 3.18 19.86
CA VAL A 312 -26.43 3.65 18.48
C VAL A 312 -25.35 2.81 17.77
N CYS A 313 -24.25 2.51 18.46
CA CYS A 313 -23.19 1.64 17.93
C CYS A 313 -23.71 0.22 17.64
N VAL A 314 -24.51 -0.35 18.55
CA VAL A 314 -25.13 -1.69 18.37
C VAL A 314 -26.09 -1.71 17.19
N GLU A 315 -26.88 -0.65 17.00
CA GLU A 315 -27.84 -0.55 15.90
C GLU A 315 -27.13 -0.53 14.55
N GLY A 316 -26.10 0.31 14.40
CA GLY A 316 -25.32 0.33 13.16
C GLY A 316 -24.41 -0.90 12.98
N ALA A 317 -23.97 -1.56 14.06
CA ALA A 317 -23.17 -2.77 13.99
C ALA A 317 -23.92 -3.99 13.44
N ARG A 318 -25.27 -3.96 13.39
CA ARG A 318 -26.06 -5.04 12.79
C ARG A 318 -25.86 -5.15 11.28
N ASP A 319 -25.59 -4.02 10.63
CA ASP A 319 -25.48 -3.91 9.17
C ASP A 319 -24.03 -3.77 8.68
N ALA A 320 -23.05 -3.69 9.59
CA ALA A 320 -21.64 -3.44 9.28
C ALA A 320 -20.72 -4.55 9.84
N HIS A 321 -19.74 -4.97 9.03
CA HIS A 321 -18.77 -6.02 9.37
C HIS A 321 -17.33 -5.51 9.21
N GLY A 322 -16.40 -6.06 9.99
CA GLY A 322 -14.95 -5.83 9.82
C GLY A 322 -14.54 -4.35 9.82
N GLY A 323 -13.79 -3.92 8.81
CA GLY A 323 -13.36 -2.54 8.66
C GLY A 323 -14.50 -1.52 8.48
N ALA A 324 -15.64 -1.93 7.93
CA ALA A 324 -16.81 -1.05 7.84
C ALA A 324 -17.41 -0.73 9.21
N LEU A 325 -17.33 -1.66 10.18
CA LEU A 325 -17.72 -1.41 11.56
C LEU A 325 -16.79 -0.39 12.24
N VAL A 326 -15.49 -0.47 11.96
CA VAL A 326 -14.50 0.50 12.44
C VAL A 326 -14.80 1.89 11.86
N ASN A 327 -15.20 1.98 10.59
CA ASN A 327 -15.63 3.22 9.95
C ASN A 327 -16.87 3.83 10.59
N LEU A 328 -17.87 2.99 10.86
CA LEU A 328 -19.08 3.42 11.54
C LEU A 328 -18.73 4.05 12.90
N ILE A 329 -17.91 3.38 13.71
CA ILE A 329 -17.52 3.88 15.04
C ILE A 329 -16.68 5.17 14.91
N HIS A 330 -15.75 5.23 13.95
CA HIS A 330 -14.97 6.44 13.68
C HIS A 330 -15.87 7.61 13.25
N SER A 331 -16.96 7.39 12.50
CA SER A 331 -17.85 8.51 12.11
C SER A 331 -18.42 9.27 13.33
N TYR A 332 -18.52 8.60 14.47
CA TYR A 332 -18.99 9.20 15.72
C TYR A 332 -17.91 9.96 16.52
N THR A 333 -16.63 9.92 16.13
CA THR A 333 -15.57 10.73 16.77
C THR A 333 -15.65 12.20 16.39
N ASP A 334 -16.23 12.49 15.22
CA ASP A 334 -16.37 13.84 14.65
C ASP A 334 -17.46 14.67 15.34
N ASN A 335 -18.14 14.09 16.34
CA ASN A 335 -19.13 14.78 17.16
C ASN A 335 -18.51 15.89 18.01
N GLY A 336 -19.27 16.97 18.23
CA GLY A 336 -18.86 18.14 19.01
C GLY A 336 -18.91 17.96 20.55
N ASP A 337 -19.54 16.89 21.04
CA ASP A 337 -19.64 16.61 22.48
C ASP A 337 -18.37 15.90 23.00
N PRO A 338 -17.63 16.50 23.97
CA PRO A 338 -16.41 15.90 24.53
C PRO A 338 -16.63 14.55 25.21
N PHE A 339 -17.82 14.31 25.79
CA PHE A 339 -18.13 13.05 26.44
C PHE A 339 -18.24 11.93 25.41
N VAL A 340 -19.02 12.18 24.35
CA VAL A 340 -19.18 11.28 23.22
C VAL A 340 -17.82 10.96 22.60
N ARG A 341 -17.01 11.98 22.30
CA ARG A 341 -15.69 11.76 21.71
C ARG A 341 -14.81 10.87 22.59
N LYS A 342 -14.71 11.17 23.89
CA LYS A 342 -13.91 10.37 24.82
C LYS A 342 -14.39 8.91 24.92
N PHE A 343 -15.70 8.69 24.93
CA PHE A 343 -16.26 7.34 24.97
C PHE A 343 -16.00 6.60 23.65
N THR A 344 -16.23 7.24 22.51
CA THR A 344 -15.98 6.65 21.19
C THR A 344 -14.49 6.35 20.97
N ASP A 345 -13.57 7.21 21.41
CA ASP A 345 -12.12 6.95 21.33
C ASP A 345 -11.72 5.71 22.14
N GLN A 346 -12.28 5.56 23.35
CA GLN A 346 -12.04 4.39 24.19
C GLN A 346 -12.62 3.11 23.57
N LEU A 347 -13.81 3.22 22.99
CA LEU A 347 -14.45 2.11 22.27
C LEU A 347 -13.60 1.71 21.05
N LEU A 348 -13.15 2.69 20.26
CA LEU A 348 -12.39 2.47 19.04
C LEU A 348 -11.00 1.88 19.30
N GLU A 349 -10.32 2.29 20.39
CA GLU A 349 -9.05 1.69 20.82
C GLU A 349 -9.19 0.20 21.16
N GLU A 350 -10.31 -0.21 21.76
CA GLU A 350 -10.57 -1.63 22.08
C GLU A 350 -11.03 -2.43 20.86
N VAL A 351 -11.97 -1.88 20.08
CA VAL A 351 -12.54 -2.54 18.89
C VAL A 351 -11.49 -2.73 17.79
N SER A 352 -10.53 -1.81 17.65
CA SER A 352 -9.48 -1.88 16.62
C SER A 352 -8.30 -2.79 16.95
N LYS A 353 -8.20 -3.37 18.15
CA LYS A 353 -7.07 -4.26 18.53
C LYS A 353 -6.85 -5.43 17.56
N PRO A 354 -7.89 -6.19 17.13
CA PRO A 354 -7.70 -7.29 16.18
C PRO A 354 -7.23 -6.79 14.79
N PHE A 355 -7.71 -5.62 14.38
CA PHE A 355 -7.28 -4.96 13.14
C PHE A 355 -5.79 -4.62 13.19
N PHE A 356 -5.32 -3.98 14.27
CA PHE A 356 -3.90 -3.62 14.43
C PHE A 356 -2.99 -4.83 14.59
N ALA A 357 -3.46 -5.91 15.22
CA ALA A 357 -2.72 -7.17 15.29
C ALA A 357 -2.51 -7.78 13.90
N THR A 358 -3.56 -7.80 13.08
CA THR A 358 -3.49 -8.28 11.69
C THR A 358 -2.59 -7.38 10.83
N LEU A 359 -2.73 -6.06 10.98
CA LEU A 359 -1.89 -5.07 10.29
C LEU A 359 -0.41 -5.23 10.67
N HIS A 360 -0.10 -5.40 11.95
CA HIS A 360 1.25 -5.62 12.44
C HIS A 360 1.85 -6.88 11.81
N LYS A 361 1.12 -7.99 11.84
CA LYS A 361 1.57 -9.24 11.23
C LYS A 361 1.81 -9.07 9.72
N TRP A 362 0.90 -8.40 9.00
CA TRP A 362 1.05 -8.14 7.58
C TRP A 362 2.27 -7.24 7.25
N LEU A 363 2.48 -6.18 8.03
CA LEU A 363 3.54 -5.20 7.80
C LEU A 363 4.95 -5.72 8.10
N PHE A 364 5.09 -6.66 9.03
CA PHE A 364 6.41 -7.15 9.46
C PHE A 364 6.73 -8.58 9.01
N SER A 365 5.73 -9.46 8.89
CA SER A 365 5.93 -10.86 8.48
C SER A 365 5.53 -11.14 7.02
N GLY A 366 4.70 -10.28 6.41
CA GLY A 366 4.11 -10.50 5.08
C GLY A 366 3.09 -11.65 5.02
N GLU A 367 2.66 -12.18 6.18
CA GLU A 367 1.60 -13.18 6.28
C GLU A 367 0.27 -12.52 6.64
N LEU A 368 -0.77 -12.87 5.89
CA LEU A 368 -2.14 -12.47 6.19
C LEU A 368 -2.85 -13.64 6.87
N TYR A 369 -3.29 -13.43 8.11
CA TYR A 369 -4.17 -14.35 8.81
C TYR A 369 -5.50 -13.63 9.08
N ASP A 370 -6.45 -13.80 8.17
CA ASP A 370 -7.78 -13.23 8.26
C ASP A 370 -8.84 -14.30 7.97
N PRO A 371 -9.30 -15.05 8.99
CA PRO A 371 -10.30 -16.09 8.81
C PRO A 371 -11.68 -15.58 8.39
N PHE A 372 -11.98 -14.30 8.65
CA PHE A 372 -13.33 -13.72 8.52
C PHE A 372 -13.43 -12.63 7.42
N ASN A 373 -12.37 -12.42 6.63
CA ASN A 373 -12.27 -11.39 5.60
C ASN A 373 -12.67 -9.99 6.11
N GLU A 374 -12.19 -9.64 7.30
CA GLU A 374 -12.45 -8.35 7.95
C GLU A 374 -11.44 -7.27 7.54
N PHE A 375 -10.30 -7.68 7.00
CA PHE A 375 -9.21 -6.80 6.61
C PHE A 375 -9.34 -6.34 5.16
N PHE A 376 -8.92 -5.10 4.87
CA PHE A 376 -9.01 -4.51 3.52
C PHE A 376 -8.08 -5.16 2.47
N VAL A 377 -7.21 -6.08 2.88
CA VAL A 377 -6.42 -6.91 1.97
C VAL A 377 -7.00 -8.31 1.98
N ALA A 378 -7.54 -8.75 0.84
CA ALA A 378 -8.09 -10.09 0.69
C ALA A 378 -7.16 -10.97 -0.14
N MET A 379 -7.02 -12.24 0.26
CA MET A 379 -6.31 -13.25 -0.53
C MET A 379 -7.30 -13.95 -1.46
N ASP A 380 -6.94 -14.08 -2.74
CA ASP A 380 -7.75 -14.83 -3.70
C ASP A 380 -7.82 -16.33 -3.28
N PRO A 381 -9.04 -16.89 -3.06
CA PRO A 381 -9.22 -18.29 -2.67
C PRO A 381 -8.61 -19.30 -3.64
N SER A 382 -8.54 -18.97 -4.93
CA SER A 382 -8.01 -19.86 -5.97
C SER A 382 -6.48 -20.05 -5.85
N LEU A 383 -5.78 -19.05 -5.33
CA LEU A 383 -4.31 -18.99 -5.24
C LEU A 383 -3.77 -19.37 -3.86
N LYS A 384 -4.64 -19.79 -2.92
CA LYS A 384 -4.27 -20.18 -1.54
C LYS A 384 -3.23 -21.30 -1.48
N HIS A 385 -3.26 -22.22 -2.44
CA HIS A 385 -2.37 -23.39 -2.50
C HIS A 385 -1.14 -23.18 -3.40
N VAL A 386 -1.13 -22.11 -4.20
CA VAL A 386 -0.01 -21.77 -5.09
C VAL A 386 1.00 -20.95 -4.27
N GLN A 387 1.87 -21.64 -3.54
CA GLN A 387 3.10 -21.04 -3.07
C GLN A 387 3.98 -20.68 -4.28
N TYR A 388 4.81 -19.64 -4.17
CA TYR A 388 5.84 -19.26 -5.16
C TYR A 388 6.89 -20.38 -5.30
N THR A 389 6.47 -21.56 -5.74
CA THR A 389 7.25 -22.79 -5.77
C THR A 389 7.73 -23.05 -7.18
N HIS A 390 9.05 -23.10 -7.33
CA HIS A 390 9.70 -23.44 -8.59
C HIS A 390 9.90 -24.96 -8.72
N PRO A 391 9.76 -25.54 -9.92
CA PRO A 391 10.01 -26.96 -10.24
C PRO A 391 11.48 -27.42 -10.17
N SER A 392 12.40 -26.62 -9.62
CA SER A 392 13.84 -26.93 -9.57
C SER A 392 14.21 -28.10 -8.66
N SER A 393 13.26 -28.67 -7.92
CA SER A 393 13.43 -29.87 -7.09
C SER A 393 13.28 -31.19 -7.86
N LEU A 394 12.99 -31.16 -9.17
CA LEU A 394 12.79 -32.38 -9.98
C LEU A 394 13.78 -32.57 -11.15
N SER A 395 14.76 -31.68 -11.37
CA SER A 395 15.79 -31.88 -12.41
C SER A 395 17.21 -31.88 -11.84
N GLY A 396 17.56 -32.95 -11.11
CA GLY A 396 18.94 -33.18 -10.72
C GLY A 396 19.17 -34.47 -9.96
N GLY A 397 19.41 -35.58 -10.67
CA GLY A 397 19.84 -36.82 -10.03
C GLY A 397 19.87 -38.06 -10.92
N PHE A 398 20.76 -38.10 -11.91
CA PHE A 398 21.15 -39.37 -12.53
C PHE A 398 22.09 -40.14 -11.56
N GLY A 399 21.65 -41.31 -11.10
CA GLY A 399 22.55 -42.44 -10.80
C GLY A 399 22.63 -42.95 -9.35
N GLN A 400 21.70 -43.80 -8.92
CA GLN A 400 22.04 -45.02 -8.16
C GLN A 400 20.89 -46.06 -8.18
N PRO A 401 21.13 -47.32 -8.58
CA PRO A 401 20.09 -48.34 -8.56
C PRO A 401 20.06 -49.01 -7.18
N THR A 402 18.94 -48.91 -6.47
CA THR A 402 18.59 -49.88 -5.43
C THR A 402 17.22 -50.43 -5.78
N GLY A 403 17.18 -51.74 -5.98
CA GLY A 403 15.96 -52.44 -6.36
C GLY A 403 15.03 -52.59 -5.16
N ASP A 404 13.74 -52.41 -5.40
CA ASP A 404 12.75 -53.42 -5.06
C ASP A 404 11.50 -53.21 -5.91
N GLY A 405 10.84 -54.30 -6.28
CA GLY A 405 9.81 -54.34 -7.32
C GLY A 405 8.41 -53.99 -6.85
N GLY A 406 7.61 -53.51 -7.81
CA GLY A 406 6.19 -53.81 -7.89
C GLY A 406 5.22 -52.69 -7.51
N LEU A 407 4.84 -51.85 -8.48
CA LEU A 407 3.43 -51.68 -8.90
C LEU A 407 3.37 -50.81 -10.17
N GLY A 408 3.11 -51.43 -11.31
CA GLY A 408 2.81 -50.74 -12.56
C GLY A 408 1.32 -50.40 -12.63
N GLY A 409 0.99 -49.18 -13.05
CA GLY A 409 -0.37 -48.82 -13.45
C GLY A 409 -0.61 -47.31 -13.51
N LEU A 410 -0.92 -46.83 -14.73
CA LEU A 410 -1.44 -45.50 -15.09
C LEU A 410 -0.42 -44.40 -15.43
N LEU A 411 0.25 -44.60 -16.56
CA LEU A 411 0.57 -43.51 -17.49
C LEU A 411 -0.74 -43.12 -18.21
N MET A 412 -1.28 -41.95 -17.88
CA MET A 412 -2.16 -41.20 -18.77
C MET A 412 -1.34 -40.02 -19.29
N ASP A 413 -1.24 -39.95 -20.62
CA ASP A 413 -0.68 -38.84 -21.37
C ASP A 413 -1.21 -37.51 -20.86
N ASN A 414 -0.32 -36.67 -20.36
CA ASN A 414 -0.53 -35.25 -20.15
C ASN A 414 0.70 -34.51 -20.69
N GLU A 415 0.93 -34.62 -22.00
CA GLU A 415 1.87 -33.74 -22.71
C GLU A 415 1.32 -32.31 -22.88
N ASP A 416 0.06 -32.05 -22.51
CA ASP A 416 -0.57 -30.71 -22.58
C ASP A 416 -0.45 -29.88 -21.28
N ALA A 417 0.31 -30.35 -20.27
CA ALA A 417 0.43 -29.68 -18.97
C ALA A 417 1.66 -28.75 -18.82
N ILE A 418 2.49 -28.59 -19.86
CA ILE A 418 3.73 -27.81 -19.81
C ILE A 418 3.53 -26.34 -20.26
N ASP A 419 2.38 -26.01 -20.85
CA ASP A 419 2.15 -24.72 -21.53
C ASP A 419 1.40 -23.66 -20.71
N LYS A 420 1.18 -23.89 -19.42
CA LYS A 420 0.70 -22.86 -18.48
C LYS A 420 1.73 -22.64 -17.38
N ARG A 421 2.87 -22.04 -17.74
CA ARG A 421 3.60 -21.21 -16.78
C ARG A 421 2.62 -20.12 -16.34
N GLU A 422 1.99 -20.30 -15.18
CA GLU A 422 1.17 -19.25 -14.59
C GLU A 422 2.05 -18.01 -14.42
N ASN A 423 1.70 -16.95 -15.14
CA ASN A 423 2.49 -15.71 -15.24
C ASN A 423 2.90 -15.25 -13.83
N GLY A 424 4.20 -15.14 -13.55
CA GLY A 424 4.68 -14.66 -12.25
C GLY A 424 4.11 -13.28 -11.89
N LEU A 425 3.86 -12.45 -12.91
CA LEU A 425 3.16 -11.17 -12.78
C LEU A 425 1.68 -11.33 -12.42
N GLN A 426 0.95 -12.27 -13.03
CA GLN A 426 -0.46 -12.51 -12.68
C GLN A 426 -0.54 -12.93 -11.22
N LEU A 427 0.35 -13.80 -10.77
CA LEU A 427 0.40 -14.21 -9.37
C LEU A 427 0.74 -13.04 -8.43
N TRP A 428 1.62 -12.11 -8.82
CA TRP A 428 1.88 -10.88 -8.05
C TRP A 428 0.65 -9.95 -7.95
N GLN A 429 -0.10 -9.80 -9.05
CA GLN A 429 -1.27 -8.90 -9.11
C GLN A 429 -2.51 -9.48 -8.44
N SER A 430 -2.82 -10.76 -8.70
CA SER A 430 -4.08 -11.40 -8.32
C SER A 430 -4.09 -11.99 -6.92
N LYS A 431 -2.93 -12.40 -6.38
CA LYS A 431 -2.85 -13.10 -5.07
C LYS A 431 -3.43 -12.28 -3.92
N TYR A 432 -3.20 -10.97 -3.91
CA TYR A 432 -3.75 -10.06 -2.91
C TYR A 432 -4.47 -8.90 -3.57
N GLN A 433 -5.76 -8.77 -3.26
CA GLN A 433 -6.67 -7.75 -3.79
C GLN A 433 -6.98 -6.70 -2.72
N PHE A 434 -7.23 -5.48 -3.16
CA PHE A 434 -7.58 -4.35 -2.31
C PHE A 434 -9.10 -4.21 -2.23
N GLN A 435 -9.65 -4.25 -1.02
CA GLN A 435 -11.09 -4.05 -0.77
C GLN A 435 -11.30 -2.65 -0.19
N GLU A 436 -11.86 -1.76 -1.00
CA GLU A 436 -12.10 -0.36 -0.62
C GLU A 436 -13.14 -0.23 0.51
N ASP A 437 -14.17 -1.08 0.50
CA ASP A 437 -15.27 -1.04 1.49
C ASP A 437 -14.81 -1.36 2.93
N MET A 438 -13.74 -2.13 3.07
CA MET A 438 -13.20 -2.57 4.37
C MET A 438 -12.04 -1.69 4.85
N LEU A 439 -11.67 -0.65 4.11
CA LEU A 439 -10.59 0.27 4.47
C LEU A 439 -11.05 1.22 5.59
N PRO A 440 -10.35 1.29 6.73
CA PRO A 440 -10.72 2.25 7.75
C PRO A 440 -10.52 3.71 7.30
N MET A 441 -11.46 4.63 7.56
CA MET A 441 -11.42 6.02 7.10
C MET A 441 -10.20 6.80 7.61
N PHE A 442 -9.68 6.43 8.78
CA PHE A 442 -8.44 7.01 9.32
C PHE A 442 -7.18 6.55 8.55
N VAL A 443 -7.28 5.44 7.79
CA VAL A 443 -6.25 4.93 6.88
C VAL A 443 -6.63 5.41 5.47
N GLY A 444 -6.12 6.57 5.06
CA GLY A 444 -6.40 7.08 3.71
C GLY A 444 -6.01 6.09 2.59
N GLU A 445 -6.64 6.19 1.42
CA GLU A 445 -6.47 5.23 0.32
C GLU A 445 -5.01 5.04 -0.11
N ALA A 446 -4.26 6.15 -0.25
CA ALA A 446 -2.83 6.11 -0.60
C ALA A 446 -2.00 5.32 0.43
N PHE A 447 -2.37 5.41 1.71
CA PHE A 447 -1.72 4.71 2.80
C PHE A 447 -2.12 3.23 2.83
N GLY A 448 -3.40 2.92 2.58
CA GLY A 448 -3.89 1.55 2.37
C GLY A 448 -3.14 0.83 1.24
N ARG A 449 -2.93 1.50 0.09
CA ARG A 449 -2.14 0.95 -1.03
C ARG A 449 -0.67 0.72 -0.66
N LYS A 450 -0.06 1.60 0.15
CA LYS A 450 1.30 1.41 0.68
C LYS A 450 1.40 0.20 1.62
N ILE A 451 0.41 -0.01 2.50
CA ILE A 451 0.35 -1.19 3.37
C ILE A 451 0.24 -2.47 2.53
N LEU A 452 -0.61 -2.47 1.50
CA LEU A 452 -0.76 -3.59 0.57
C LEU A 452 0.59 -3.90 -0.13
N SER A 453 1.23 -2.88 -0.71
CA SER A 453 2.51 -3.03 -1.42
C SER A 453 3.62 -3.54 -0.48
N THR A 454 3.66 -3.07 0.77
CA THR A 454 4.66 -3.50 1.76
C THR A 454 4.53 -4.99 2.09
N GLY A 455 3.32 -5.45 2.42
CA GLY A 455 3.12 -6.88 2.75
C GLY A 455 3.24 -7.80 1.53
N LYS A 456 2.79 -7.37 0.34
CA LYS A 456 3.06 -8.08 -0.92
C LYS A 456 4.57 -8.27 -1.13
N SER A 457 5.35 -7.19 -0.97
CA SER A 457 6.80 -7.20 -1.13
C SER A 457 7.48 -8.15 -0.13
N LEU A 458 7.08 -8.13 1.14
CA LEU A 458 7.62 -9.05 2.16
C LEU A 458 7.28 -10.51 1.88
N ASN A 459 6.04 -10.79 1.47
CA ASN A 459 5.62 -12.14 1.08
C ASN A 459 6.48 -12.65 -0.09
N PHE A 460 6.71 -11.79 -1.08
CA PHE A 460 7.55 -12.10 -2.24
C PHE A 460 9.01 -12.33 -1.87
N ILE A 461 9.60 -11.48 -1.01
CA ILE A 461 10.98 -11.67 -0.51
C ILE A 461 11.11 -13.03 0.21
N ARG A 462 10.12 -13.39 1.01
CA ARG A 462 10.15 -14.61 1.81
C ARG A 462 10.07 -15.87 0.95
N TYR A 463 9.10 -15.93 0.05
CA TYR A 463 8.78 -17.15 -0.70
C TYR A 463 9.44 -17.20 -2.08
N SER A 464 9.45 -16.09 -2.84
CA SER A 464 10.01 -16.03 -4.20
C SER A 464 11.52 -15.81 -4.20
N CYS A 465 12.01 -15.00 -3.28
CA CYS A 465 13.43 -14.68 -3.19
C CYS A 465 14.21 -15.59 -2.23
N HIS A 466 13.53 -16.48 -1.51
CA HIS A 466 14.10 -17.38 -0.49
C HIS A 466 14.94 -16.64 0.57
N ASP A 467 14.51 -15.45 1.00
CA ASP A 467 15.18 -14.66 2.05
C ASP A 467 14.32 -14.64 3.33
N SER A 468 13.97 -15.84 3.80
CA SER A 468 13.09 -16.01 4.97
C SER A 468 13.77 -15.61 6.28
N ASP A 469 15.09 -15.79 6.39
CA ASP A 469 15.85 -15.48 7.61
C ASP A 469 15.91 -13.98 7.89
N TRP A 470 16.00 -13.16 6.84
CA TRP A 470 15.95 -11.71 6.97
C TRP A 470 14.58 -11.23 7.48
N VAL A 471 13.50 -11.76 6.90
CA VAL A 471 12.12 -11.42 7.32
C VAL A 471 11.88 -11.85 8.77
N ALA A 472 12.30 -13.06 9.16
CA ALA A 472 12.15 -13.56 10.53
C ALA A 472 12.99 -12.78 11.56
N THR A 473 14.17 -12.30 11.18
CA THR A 473 15.01 -11.46 12.05
C THR A 473 14.36 -10.08 12.25
N ARG A 474 13.78 -9.52 11.19
CA ARG A 474 13.06 -8.25 11.25
C ARG A 474 11.82 -8.32 12.12
N GLU A 475 11.01 -9.36 11.97
CA GLU A 475 9.82 -9.59 12.80
C GLU A 475 10.17 -9.59 14.29
N LYS A 476 11.25 -10.29 14.67
CA LYS A 476 11.74 -10.33 16.07
C LYS A 476 12.25 -8.99 16.58
N MET A 477 12.86 -8.17 15.71
CA MET A 477 13.31 -6.82 16.08
C MET A 477 12.14 -5.84 16.21
N SER A 478 11.09 -6.00 15.41
CA SER A 478 9.89 -5.14 15.46
C SER A 478 8.97 -5.48 16.62
N ASP A 479 8.91 -6.73 17.09
CA ASP A 479 8.12 -7.13 18.27
C ASP A 479 8.62 -6.48 19.58
N SER A 480 9.82 -5.88 19.55
CA SER A 480 10.38 -5.05 20.63
C SER A 480 9.91 -3.59 20.58
N GLY A 481 9.36 -3.13 19.44
CA GLY A 481 8.70 -1.84 19.28
C GLY A 481 7.21 -2.01 19.56
N GLY A 482 6.64 -1.19 20.44
CA GLY A 482 5.30 -1.40 20.99
C GLY A 482 4.19 -1.68 19.96
N THR A 483 3.14 -2.37 20.42
CA THR A 483 1.91 -2.65 19.65
C THR A 483 1.37 -1.37 19.00
N LEU A 484 1.03 -1.44 17.71
CA LEU A 484 0.34 -0.36 17.01
C LEU A 484 -1.02 -0.08 17.69
N LYS A 485 -1.31 1.19 17.96
CA LYS A 485 -2.53 1.64 18.68
C LYS A 485 -3.25 2.71 17.89
N TYR A 486 -4.55 2.83 18.11
CA TYR A 486 -5.37 3.86 17.48
C TYR A 486 -4.97 5.26 17.96
N SER A 487 -4.61 5.40 19.24
CA SER A 487 -4.21 6.68 19.84
C SER A 487 -2.98 7.35 19.19
N ASP A 488 -2.18 6.63 18.39
CA ASP A 488 -0.95 7.13 17.77
C ASP A 488 -0.99 7.01 16.23
N ILE A 489 -1.90 7.73 15.60
CA ILE A 489 -2.07 7.76 14.13
C ILE A 489 -0.78 8.28 13.44
N ASN A 490 -0.13 9.30 14.02
CA ASN A 490 1.11 9.85 13.46
C ASN A 490 2.31 8.91 13.62
N GLY A 491 2.40 8.16 14.72
CA GLY A 491 3.40 7.11 14.89
C GLY A 491 3.17 5.93 13.96
N LEU A 492 1.90 5.57 13.73
CA LEU A 492 1.51 4.55 12.76
C LEU A 492 1.96 4.92 11.34
N GLU A 493 1.72 6.16 10.90
CA GLU A 493 2.15 6.65 9.59
C GLU A 493 3.67 6.53 9.38
N ARG A 494 4.44 7.01 10.35
CA ARG A 494 5.91 6.92 10.32
C ARG A 494 6.41 5.48 10.33
N SER A 495 5.77 4.62 11.11
CA SER A 495 6.13 3.20 11.22
C SER A 495 5.91 2.48 9.88
N ILE A 496 4.78 2.75 9.21
CA ILE A 496 4.46 2.17 7.92
C ILE A 496 5.37 2.73 6.82
N ASP A 497 5.67 4.02 6.83
CA ASP A 497 6.63 4.61 5.89
C ASP A 497 8.03 4.01 6.04
N ALA A 498 8.50 3.85 7.27
CA ALA A 498 9.77 3.20 7.55
C ALA A 498 9.74 1.72 7.12
N ALA A 499 8.62 1.01 7.35
CA ALA A 499 8.49 -0.38 6.94
C ALA A 499 8.46 -0.55 5.42
N TYR A 500 7.73 0.31 4.73
CA TYR A 500 7.69 0.38 3.27
C TYR A 500 9.08 0.66 2.68
N GLN A 501 9.78 1.70 3.17
CA GLN A 501 11.11 2.04 2.68
C GLN A 501 12.11 0.89 2.85
N VAL A 502 12.10 0.22 4.01
CA VAL A 502 13.01 -0.90 4.26
C VAL A 502 12.67 -2.11 3.39
N ALA A 503 11.38 -2.46 3.27
CA ALA A 503 10.93 -3.57 2.43
C ALA A 503 11.27 -3.34 0.95
N SER A 504 10.96 -2.14 0.43
CA SER A 504 11.25 -1.79 -0.96
C SER A 504 12.75 -1.73 -1.23
N HIS A 505 13.55 -1.07 -0.38
CA HIS A 505 15.00 -1.03 -0.57
C HIS A 505 15.63 -2.42 -0.54
N ARG A 506 15.20 -3.30 0.39
CA ARG A 506 15.66 -4.69 0.42
C ARG A 506 15.26 -5.44 -0.84
N LEU A 507 14.05 -5.24 -1.35
CA LEU A 507 13.60 -5.86 -2.59
C LEU A 507 14.51 -5.47 -3.77
N PHE A 508 14.82 -4.18 -3.91
CA PHE A 508 15.75 -3.70 -4.93
C PHE A 508 17.16 -4.29 -4.76
N GLU A 509 17.68 -4.35 -3.53
CA GLU A 509 18.97 -4.99 -3.23
C GLU A 509 18.95 -6.47 -3.65
N VAL A 510 17.90 -7.21 -3.32
CA VAL A 510 17.77 -8.62 -3.70
C VAL A 510 17.71 -8.80 -5.22
N PHE A 511 16.94 -7.98 -5.94
CA PHE A 511 16.87 -8.06 -7.41
C PHE A 511 18.19 -7.65 -8.10
N ILE A 512 18.86 -6.61 -7.61
CA ILE A 512 20.10 -6.10 -8.21
C ILE A 512 21.30 -6.97 -7.83
N ASP A 513 21.43 -7.36 -6.57
CA ASP A 513 22.62 -8.03 -6.05
C ASP A 513 22.52 -9.55 -6.11
N LYS A 514 21.39 -10.14 -5.69
CA LYS A 514 21.22 -11.61 -5.67
C LYS A 514 20.81 -12.16 -7.03
N PHE A 515 19.78 -11.56 -7.65
CA PHE A 515 19.26 -12.02 -8.94
C PHE A 515 19.86 -11.31 -10.15
N LYS A 516 20.79 -10.36 -9.95
CA LYS A 516 21.52 -9.69 -11.04
C LYS A 516 20.61 -9.20 -12.17
N LEU A 517 19.46 -8.60 -11.82
CA LEU A 517 18.47 -8.13 -12.80
C LEU A 517 19.10 -7.23 -13.88
N LEU A 518 20.06 -6.38 -13.50
CA LEU A 518 20.78 -5.53 -14.44
C LEU A 518 21.56 -6.33 -15.49
N ASP A 519 22.16 -7.46 -15.12
CA ASP A 519 22.91 -8.31 -16.05
C ASP A 519 21.94 -9.00 -17.02
N HIS A 520 20.76 -9.40 -16.55
CA HIS A 520 19.70 -9.96 -17.40
C HIS A 520 19.11 -8.92 -18.37
N LEU A 521 18.85 -7.70 -17.92
CA LEU A 521 18.38 -6.62 -18.80
C LEU A 521 19.45 -6.23 -19.84
N LYS A 522 20.73 -6.17 -19.43
CA LYS A 522 21.85 -5.96 -20.36
C LYS A 522 21.96 -7.10 -21.36
N ALA A 523 21.78 -8.34 -20.94
CA ALA A 523 21.77 -9.49 -21.84
C ALA A 523 20.66 -9.38 -22.90
N LEU A 524 19.44 -9.00 -22.50
CA LEU A 524 18.35 -8.76 -23.45
C LEU A 524 18.71 -7.66 -24.45
N GLN A 525 19.37 -6.58 -24.01
CA GLN A 525 19.86 -5.53 -24.90
C GLN A 525 20.97 -6.04 -25.84
N ASN A 526 21.94 -6.76 -25.31
CA ASN A 526 23.11 -7.19 -26.05
C ASN A 526 22.78 -8.25 -27.11
N TYR A 527 21.91 -9.21 -26.77
CA TYR A 527 21.57 -10.35 -27.63
C TYR A 527 20.28 -10.12 -28.43
N LEU A 528 19.15 -9.79 -27.78
CA LEU A 528 17.85 -9.64 -28.47
C LEU A 528 17.69 -8.28 -29.16
N LEU A 529 18.38 -7.24 -28.72
CA LEU A 529 18.41 -5.94 -29.41
C LEU A 529 19.67 -5.72 -30.25
N LEU A 530 20.48 -6.77 -30.43
CA LEU A 530 21.71 -6.76 -31.24
C LEU A 530 22.74 -5.68 -30.82
N GLY A 531 22.82 -5.36 -29.52
CA GLY A 531 23.80 -4.41 -28.99
C GLY A 531 25.27 -4.86 -29.18
N HIS A 532 25.54 -6.17 -29.08
CA HIS A 532 26.86 -6.72 -29.41
C HIS A 532 26.96 -7.02 -30.90
N GLY A 533 27.47 -6.03 -31.65
CA GLY A 533 27.65 -6.13 -33.09
C GLY A 533 28.59 -7.25 -33.51
N ASP A 534 29.65 -7.52 -32.76
CA ASP A 534 30.61 -8.60 -33.04
C ASP A 534 29.98 -9.98 -32.93
N PHE A 535 29.18 -10.21 -31.89
CA PHE A 535 28.38 -11.42 -31.73
C PHE A 535 27.37 -11.57 -32.87
N ALA A 536 26.63 -10.49 -33.19
CA ALA A 536 25.62 -10.52 -34.24
C ALA A 536 26.22 -10.83 -35.63
N ASP A 537 27.37 -10.22 -35.96
CA ASP A 537 28.07 -10.44 -37.22
C ASP A 537 28.59 -11.89 -37.31
N GLN A 538 29.22 -12.38 -36.25
CA GLN A 538 29.75 -13.74 -36.19
C GLN A 538 28.65 -14.80 -36.20
N LEU A 539 27.53 -14.55 -35.52
CA LEU A 539 26.35 -15.39 -35.55
C LEU A 539 25.75 -15.44 -36.96
N MET A 540 25.66 -14.29 -37.63
CA MET A 540 25.11 -14.19 -38.98
C MET A 540 26.01 -14.90 -40.01
N GLU A 541 27.33 -14.84 -39.87
CA GLU A 541 28.27 -15.58 -40.72
C GLU A 541 28.16 -17.10 -40.50
N ALA A 542 28.10 -17.54 -39.24
CA ALA A 542 27.99 -18.96 -38.91
C ALA A 542 26.64 -19.58 -39.32
N LEU A 543 25.54 -18.84 -39.12
CA LEU A 543 24.19 -19.31 -39.43
C LEU A 543 23.80 -19.09 -40.90
N GLY A 544 24.44 -18.17 -41.61
CA GLY A 544 24.05 -17.77 -42.97
C GLY A 544 23.83 -18.93 -43.95
N PRO A 545 24.77 -19.90 -44.08
CA PRO A 545 24.61 -21.05 -44.96
C PRO A 545 23.47 -22.00 -44.58
N SER A 546 23.17 -22.10 -43.29
CA SER A 546 22.09 -22.93 -42.75
C SER A 546 20.74 -22.27 -43.00
N LEU A 547 20.63 -20.97 -42.70
CA LEU A 547 19.39 -20.20 -42.83
C LEU A 547 18.97 -19.92 -44.27
N ALA A 548 19.91 -19.98 -45.23
CA ALA A 548 19.59 -19.89 -46.66
C ALA A 548 18.82 -21.12 -47.19
N ARG A 549 18.81 -22.23 -46.45
CA ARG A 549 18.05 -23.45 -46.80
C ARG A 549 16.59 -23.33 -46.34
N GLN A 550 15.74 -24.22 -46.85
CA GLN A 550 14.34 -24.31 -46.44
C GLN A 550 14.21 -24.66 -44.95
N ALA A 551 13.18 -24.12 -44.30
CA ALA A 551 12.91 -24.28 -42.87
C ALA A 551 12.90 -25.76 -42.40
N ASN A 552 12.40 -26.68 -43.24
CA ASN A 552 12.30 -28.11 -42.92
C ASN A 552 13.66 -28.80 -42.67
N THR A 553 14.74 -28.24 -43.21
CA THR A 553 16.10 -28.82 -43.08
C THR A 553 16.85 -28.34 -41.86
N LEU A 554 16.27 -27.40 -41.11
CA LEU A 554 16.87 -26.79 -39.94
C LEU A 554 16.43 -27.52 -38.68
N PHE A 555 17.41 -27.99 -37.91
CA PHE A 555 17.18 -28.68 -36.66
C PHE A 555 17.72 -27.86 -35.48
N ARG A 556 16.96 -27.85 -34.37
CA ARG A 556 17.30 -27.11 -33.15
C ARG A 556 18.73 -27.38 -32.65
N HIS A 557 19.15 -28.65 -32.59
CA HIS A 557 20.48 -29.02 -32.08
C HIS A 557 21.62 -28.39 -32.91
N ASN A 558 21.46 -28.27 -34.21
CA ASN A 558 22.45 -27.64 -35.09
C ASN A 558 22.50 -26.13 -34.82
N LEU A 559 21.33 -25.48 -34.67
CA LEU A 559 21.24 -24.05 -34.35
C LEU A 559 21.88 -23.74 -32.99
N THR A 560 21.59 -24.53 -31.96
CA THR A 560 22.19 -24.37 -30.63
C THR A 560 23.70 -24.59 -30.68
N ALA A 561 24.18 -25.60 -31.41
CA ALA A 561 25.62 -25.83 -31.56
C ALA A 561 26.32 -24.67 -32.28
N THR A 562 25.73 -24.14 -33.36
CA THR A 562 26.28 -22.98 -34.07
C THR A 562 26.22 -21.70 -33.24
N LEU A 563 25.18 -21.52 -32.42
CA LEU A 563 25.07 -20.41 -31.47
C LEU A 563 26.20 -20.49 -30.44
N GLU A 564 26.46 -21.66 -29.86
CA GLU A 564 27.58 -21.85 -28.93
C GLU A 564 28.94 -21.57 -29.58
N THR A 565 29.12 -21.96 -30.85
CA THR A 565 30.33 -21.62 -31.61
C THR A 565 30.46 -20.11 -31.80
N ALA A 566 29.37 -19.42 -32.16
CA ALA A 566 29.36 -17.97 -32.31
C ALA A 566 29.70 -17.22 -31.01
N ILE A 567 29.15 -17.70 -29.87
CA ILE A 567 29.46 -17.17 -28.53
C ILE A 567 30.96 -17.35 -28.22
N ARG A 568 31.54 -18.52 -28.52
CA ARG A 568 32.97 -18.79 -28.28
C ARG A 568 33.90 -17.97 -29.17
N SER A 569 33.47 -17.59 -30.36
CA SER A 569 34.26 -16.78 -31.30
C SER A 569 34.11 -15.27 -31.12
N SER A 570 33.25 -14.80 -30.21
CA SER A 570 32.97 -13.37 -30.00
C SER A 570 33.31 -12.92 -28.57
N ASN A 571 33.26 -11.61 -28.31
CA ASN A 571 33.51 -11.09 -26.96
C ASN A 571 32.42 -11.49 -25.95
N ALA A 572 31.30 -12.05 -26.43
CA ALA A 572 30.25 -12.65 -25.62
C ALA A 572 30.76 -13.79 -24.72
N GLN A 573 31.93 -14.38 -25.00
CA GLN A 573 32.55 -15.36 -24.10
C GLN A 573 32.83 -14.81 -22.69
N ASN A 574 33.04 -13.49 -22.57
CA ASN A 574 33.34 -12.85 -21.29
C ASN A 574 32.09 -12.57 -20.43
N ASP A 575 30.89 -12.78 -20.98
CA ASP A 575 29.65 -12.59 -20.24
C ASP A 575 29.46 -13.67 -19.17
N PRO A 576 28.71 -13.36 -18.10
CA PRO A 576 28.57 -14.29 -16.99
C PRO A 576 27.80 -15.55 -17.41
N ALA A 577 28.25 -16.71 -16.90
CA ALA A 577 27.70 -18.03 -17.29
C ALA A 577 26.19 -18.18 -17.03
N HIS A 578 25.63 -17.45 -16.05
CA HIS A 578 24.19 -17.48 -15.76
C HIS A 578 23.35 -16.79 -16.84
N VAL A 579 23.93 -15.89 -17.64
CA VAL A 579 23.29 -15.27 -18.80
C VAL A 579 23.35 -16.22 -20.00
N LEU A 580 24.54 -16.77 -20.29
CA LEU A 580 24.75 -17.64 -21.45
C LEU A 580 23.92 -18.92 -21.41
N ARG A 581 23.73 -19.52 -20.21
CA ARG A 581 22.88 -20.71 -20.02
C ARG A 581 21.39 -20.46 -20.32
N ARG A 582 20.97 -19.18 -20.32
CA ARG A 582 19.58 -18.77 -20.56
C ARG A 582 19.32 -18.41 -22.02
N LEU A 583 20.37 -18.18 -22.80
CA LEU A 583 20.27 -17.88 -24.22
C LEU A 583 20.17 -19.19 -25.01
N ASP A 584 19.13 -19.30 -25.82
CA ASP A 584 18.88 -20.48 -26.65
C ASP A 584 18.40 -20.06 -28.04
N SER A 585 18.49 -20.96 -29.00
CA SER A 585 17.96 -20.76 -30.34
C SER A 585 16.62 -21.46 -30.48
N ARG A 586 15.61 -20.75 -31.01
CA ARG A 586 14.27 -21.28 -31.24
C ARG A 586 13.85 -21.04 -32.68
N MET A 587 13.16 -22.02 -33.24
CA MET A 587 12.46 -21.91 -34.51
C MET A 587 10.99 -21.60 -34.23
N LEU A 588 10.45 -20.61 -34.94
CA LEU A 588 9.02 -20.35 -34.95
C LEU A 588 8.29 -21.47 -35.70
N GLU A 589 6.98 -21.59 -35.47
CA GLU A 589 6.12 -22.44 -36.30
C GLU A 589 6.13 -21.89 -37.73
N TYR A 590 6.47 -22.74 -38.69
CA TYR A 590 6.68 -22.35 -40.09
C TYR A 590 5.68 -23.03 -41.02
N THR A 591 5.33 -22.34 -42.11
CA THR A 591 4.54 -22.92 -43.19
C THR A 591 5.42 -23.48 -44.32
N HIS A 592 4.84 -24.32 -45.18
CA HIS A 592 5.59 -24.97 -46.27
C HIS A 592 6.11 -23.91 -47.25
N GLY A 593 7.44 -23.84 -47.41
CA GLY A 593 8.11 -22.95 -48.37
C GLY A 593 8.84 -21.76 -47.76
N GLU A 594 8.77 -21.57 -46.43
CA GLU A 594 9.52 -20.51 -45.74
C GLU A 594 11.03 -20.80 -45.69
N ILE A 595 11.81 -19.72 -45.78
CA ILE A 595 13.27 -19.74 -45.69
C ILE A 595 13.68 -19.66 -44.21
N GLY A 596 14.74 -20.35 -43.82
CA GLY A 596 15.23 -20.36 -42.44
C GLY A 596 15.44 -18.98 -41.81
N TRP A 597 15.80 -17.98 -42.61
CA TRP A 597 16.00 -16.59 -42.16
C TRP A 597 14.79 -15.97 -41.46
N ASP A 598 13.57 -16.34 -41.87
CA ASP A 598 12.34 -15.72 -41.35
C ASP A 598 11.78 -16.49 -40.14
N VAL A 599 12.22 -17.75 -39.97
CA VAL A 599 11.79 -18.68 -38.91
C VAL A 599 12.72 -18.63 -37.69
N PHE A 600 13.96 -18.21 -37.87
CA PHE A 600 14.97 -18.18 -36.81
C PHE A 600 14.73 -17.08 -35.77
N THR A 601 14.79 -17.46 -34.49
CA THR A 601 14.70 -16.52 -33.35
C THR A 601 15.66 -16.90 -32.22
N LEU A 602 16.10 -15.89 -31.47
CA LEU A 602 16.81 -16.09 -30.19
C LEU A 602 15.81 -16.03 -29.04
N GLU A 603 15.87 -17.01 -28.15
CA GLU A 603 15.03 -17.12 -26.96
C GLU A 603 15.87 -16.87 -25.72
N TYR A 604 15.38 -16.00 -24.83
CA TYR A 604 16.00 -15.75 -23.54
C TYR A 604 15.12 -16.32 -22.43
N LYS A 605 15.58 -17.38 -21.76
CA LYS A 605 14.82 -18.07 -20.71
C LYS A 605 14.95 -17.35 -19.37
N VAL A 606 13.87 -16.70 -18.97
CA VAL A 606 13.73 -16.08 -17.64
C VAL A 606 13.09 -17.09 -16.69
N ASP A 607 13.65 -17.23 -15.49
CA ASP A 607 13.05 -17.99 -14.39
C ASP A 607 12.53 -17.01 -13.32
N ALA A 608 11.61 -17.44 -12.47
CA ALA A 608 11.24 -16.64 -11.31
C ALA A 608 12.43 -16.56 -10.34
N PRO A 609 12.59 -15.43 -9.61
CA PRO A 609 11.66 -14.31 -9.49
C PRO A 609 11.78 -13.24 -10.59
N ILE A 610 12.67 -13.37 -11.57
CA ILE A 610 12.90 -12.34 -12.60
C ILE A 610 11.71 -12.25 -13.58
N ASP A 611 11.01 -13.36 -13.80
CA ASP A 611 9.80 -13.45 -14.64
C ASP A 611 8.65 -12.52 -14.17
N THR A 612 8.64 -12.11 -12.90
CA THR A 612 7.63 -11.13 -12.44
C THR A 612 7.87 -9.73 -12.99
N VAL A 613 9.13 -9.38 -13.27
CA VAL A 613 9.51 -8.09 -13.86
C VAL A 613 9.52 -8.20 -15.38
N ILE A 614 10.13 -9.25 -15.91
CA ILE A 614 10.19 -9.52 -17.35
C ILE A 614 9.06 -10.49 -17.68
N ASP A 615 7.87 -9.94 -17.83
CA ASP A 615 6.67 -10.74 -18.07
C ASP A 615 6.68 -11.40 -19.47
N PRO A 616 5.94 -12.51 -19.67
CA PRO A 616 5.89 -13.17 -20.97
C PRO A 616 5.34 -12.29 -22.10
N GLU A 617 4.46 -11.32 -21.83
CA GLU A 617 4.00 -10.35 -22.84
C GLU A 617 5.14 -9.42 -23.27
N SER A 618 5.95 -8.99 -22.31
CA SER A 618 7.18 -8.23 -22.55
C SER A 618 8.19 -9.03 -23.37
N MET A 619 8.31 -10.34 -23.17
CA MET A 619 9.18 -11.19 -24.00
C MET A 619 8.70 -11.26 -25.46
N ILE A 620 7.39 -11.37 -25.69
CA ILE A 620 6.82 -11.31 -27.04
C ILE A 620 7.17 -9.98 -27.72
N LYS A 621 7.15 -8.86 -26.99
CA LYS A 621 7.56 -7.55 -27.50
C LYS A 621 9.05 -7.53 -27.88
N TYR A 622 9.93 -8.08 -27.06
CA TYR A 622 11.36 -8.22 -27.39
C TYR A 622 11.58 -9.07 -28.64
N LEU A 623 10.87 -10.20 -28.79
CA LEU A 623 10.97 -11.06 -29.97
C LEU A 623 10.49 -10.33 -31.24
N LYS A 624 9.41 -9.55 -31.15
CA LYS A 624 8.95 -8.70 -32.26
C LYS A 624 10.02 -7.68 -32.66
N LEU A 625 10.66 -7.02 -31.69
CA LEU A 625 11.77 -6.11 -31.95
C LEU A 625 12.97 -6.84 -32.60
N PHE A 626 13.38 -7.98 -32.05
CA PHE A 626 14.45 -8.82 -32.59
C PHE A 626 14.18 -9.18 -34.05
N SER A 627 12.98 -9.66 -34.38
CA SER A 627 12.64 -10.06 -35.76
C SER A 627 12.85 -8.93 -36.77
N HIS A 628 12.48 -7.70 -36.41
CA HIS A 628 12.64 -6.54 -37.28
C HIS A 628 14.10 -6.09 -37.39
N LEU A 629 14.82 -6.03 -36.27
CA LEU A 629 16.24 -5.67 -36.25
C LEU A 629 17.11 -6.71 -36.97
N TRP A 630 16.78 -8.00 -36.82
CA TRP A 630 17.43 -9.11 -37.49
C TRP A 630 17.26 -9.04 -39.00
N GLN A 631 16.05 -8.74 -39.48
CA GLN A 631 15.80 -8.53 -40.90
C GLN A 631 16.63 -7.36 -41.46
N MET A 632 16.70 -6.26 -40.73
CA MET A 632 17.51 -5.10 -41.11
C MET A 632 19.01 -5.44 -41.14
N LYS A 633 19.51 -6.23 -40.18
CA LYS A 633 20.90 -6.71 -40.13
C LYS A 633 21.24 -7.66 -41.29
N ARG A 634 20.33 -8.57 -41.63
CA ARG A 634 20.44 -9.46 -42.81
C ARG A 634 20.64 -8.66 -44.10
N ILE A 635 19.87 -7.57 -44.27
CA ILE A 635 19.96 -6.73 -45.47
C ILE A 635 21.28 -5.96 -45.52
N GLU A 636 21.73 -5.42 -44.40
CA GLU A 636 23.05 -4.78 -44.30
C GLU A 636 24.17 -5.75 -44.72
N GLY A 637 24.14 -6.98 -44.19
CA GLY A 637 25.09 -8.03 -44.55
C GLY A 637 25.05 -8.39 -46.04
N ALA A 638 23.85 -8.57 -46.59
CA ALA A 638 23.66 -8.89 -48.01
C ALA A 638 24.15 -7.76 -48.93
N LEU A 639 23.86 -6.50 -48.60
CA LEU A 639 24.32 -5.32 -49.34
C LEU A 639 25.83 -5.15 -49.26
N SER A 640 26.43 -5.38 -48.09
CA SER A 640 27.87 -5.28 -47.89
C SER A 640 28.63 -6.34 -48.69
N GLN A 641 28.14 -7.58 -48.72
CA GLN A 641 28.67 -8.65 -49.58
C GLN A 641 28.55 -8.30 -51.06
N GLY A 642 27.40 -7.76 -51.48
CA GLY A 642 27.18 -7.29 -52.85
C GLY A 642 28.14 -6.16 -53.24
N TRP A 643 28.33 -5.17 -52.37
CA TRP A 643 29.26 -4.07 -52.60
C TRP A 643 30.72 -4.56 -52.72
N MET A 644 31.16 -5.47 -51.85
CA MET A 644 32.50 -6.07 -51.93
C MET A 644 32.71 -6.84 -53.24
N ARG A 645 31.68 -7.55 -53.72
CA ARG A 645 31.73 -8.27 -55.01
C ARG A 645 31.85 -7.30 -56.20
N VAL A 646 31.04 -6.24 -56.21
CA VAL A 646 31.07 -5.22 -57.27
C VAL A 646 32.32 -4.35 -57.22
N GLY A 647 32.90 -4.12 -56.03
CA GLY A 647 34.13 -3.33 -55.85
C GLY A 647 35.42 -4.13 -56.11
N GLY A 648 35.47 -5.37 -55.63
CA GLY A 648 36.67 -6.21 -55.68
C GLY A 648 37.06 -6.66 -57.09
N ASP A 649 36.08 -6.85 -57.98
CA ASP A 649 36.30 -7.51 -59.27
C ASP A 649 36.39 -6.55 -60.47
N THR A 650 37.01 -5.39 -60.23
CA THR A 650 37.21 -4.33 -61.24
C THR A 650 37.95 -4.81 -62.49
N ARG A 651 38.74 -5.90 -62.37
CA ARG A 651 39.47 -6.54 -63.47
C ARG A 651 38.58 -7.24 -64.48
N SER A 652 37.47 -7.82 -64.03
CA SER A 652 36.48 -8.48 -64.89
C SER A 652 35.70 -7.43 -65.71
N PHE A 653 35.41 -6.27 -65.13
CA PHE A 653 34.71 -5.16 -65.81
C PHE A 653 35.56 -4.46 -66.88
N LEU A 654 36.89 -4.38 -66.68
CA LEU A 654 37.83 -3.85 -67.69
C LEU A 654 37.81 -4.64 -69.01
N ARG A 655 37.35 -5.89 -69.00
CA ARG A 655 37.24 -6.74 -70.21
C ARG A 655 35.94 -6.53 -70.99
N VAL A 656 34.94 -5.89 -70.39
CA VAL A 656 33.63 -5.62 -71.03
C VAL A 656 33.26 -4.14 -70.84
N PRO A 657 33.92 -3.21 -71.57
CA PRO A 657 33.71 -1.78 -71.41
C PRO A 657 32.27 -1.34 -71.73
N ASP A 658 31.56 -2.07 -72.59
CA ASP A 658 30.17 -1.78 -72.99
C ASP A 658 29.17 -1.78 -71.82
N LEU A 659 29.51 -2.50 -70.73
CA LEU A 659 28.64 -2.65 -69.56
C LEU A 659 29.01 -1.74 -68.39
N GLU A 660 30.06 -0.91 -68.52
CA GLU A 660 30.54 -0.02 -67.46
C GLU A 660 29.45 0.97 -67.03
N PHE A 661 28.72 1.54 -67.98
CA PHE A 661 27.62 2.45 -67.68
C PHE A 661 26.52 1.79 -66.83
N GLN A 662 26.16 0.54 -67.14
CA GLN A 662 25.15 -0.19 -66.37
C GLN A 662 25.65 -0.50 -64.96
N TRP A 663 26.91 -0.89 -64.81
CA TRP A 663 27.55 -1.08 -63.50
C TRP A 663 27.60 0.19 -62.67
N HIS A 664 27.86 1.33 -63.31
CA HIS A 664 27.81 2.62 -62.63
C HIS A 664 26.41 2.92 -62.08
N GLN A 665 25.36 2.66 -62.85
CA GLN A 665 23.97 2.80 -62.38
C GLN A 665 23.67 1.86 -61.19
N ILE A 666 24.09 0.59 -61.27
CA ILE A 666 23.93 -0.37 -60.17
C ILE A 666 24.65 0.10 -58.91
N ARG A 667 25.87 0.65 -59.04
CA ARG A 667 26.63 1.20 -57.91
C ARG A 667 25.92 2.38 -57.26
N ILE A 668 25.28 3.26 -58.04
CA ILE A 668 24.50 4.38 -57.52
C ILE A 668 23.32 3.87 -56.70
N VAL A 669 22.51 2.97 -57.26
CA VAL A 669 21.33 2.40 -56.57
C VAL A 669 21.75 1.61 -55.32
N ASN A 670 22.85 0.85 -55.39
CA ASN A 670 23.38 0.14 -54.24
C ASN A 670 23.85 1.11 -53.13
N ALA A 671 24.48 2.23 -53.50
CA ALA A 671 24.87 3.26 -52.54
C ALA A 671 23.65 3.92 -51.88
N GLU A 672 22.56 4.15 -52.62
CA GLU A 672 21.28 4.66 -52.10
C GLU A 672 20.68 3.68 -51.07
N MET A 673 20.59 2.39 -51.40
CA MET A 673 20.08 1.35 -50.50
C MET A 673 20.94 1.18 -49.24
N ILE A 674 22.26 1.18 -49.39
CA ILE A 674 23.20 1.13 -48.25
C ILE A 674 23.01 2.34 -47.34
N HIS A 675 22.90 3.55 -47.91
CA HIS A 675 22.65 4.76 -47.13
C HIS A 675 21.32 4.66 -46.37
N PHE A 676 20.24 4.26 -47.04
CA PHE A 676 18.93 4.08 -46.44
C PHE A 676 18.96 3.13 -45.23
N ILE A 677 19.53 1.93 -45.38
CA ILE A 677 19.61 0.93 -44.31
C ILE A 677 20.49 1.42 -43.16
N ARG A 678 21.64 2.04 -43.44
CA ARG A 678 22.53 2.58 -42.39
C ARG A 678 21.85 3.67 -41.58
N GLN A 679 21.08 4.56 -42.21
CA GLN A 679 20.34 5.61 -41.49
C GLN A 679 19.20 5.03 -40.65
N MET A 680 18.47 4.04 -41.16
CA MET A 680 17.46 3.31 -40.41
C MET A 680 18.06 2.60 -39.18
N GLN A 681 19.17 1.88 -39.36
CA GLN A 681 19.88 1.22 -38.26
C GLN A 681 20.37 2.21 -37.21
N ALA A 682 20.96 3.33 -37.64
CA ALA A 682 21.45 4.38 -36.75
C ALA A 682 20.32 5.02 -35.94
N TYR A 683 19.13 5.22 -36.54
CA TYR A 683 17.94 5.67 -35.83
C TYR A 683 17.50 4.66 -34.76
N CYS A 684 17.35 3.38 -35.12
CA CYS A 684 16.89 2.35 -34.18
C CYS A 684 17.85 2.22 -32.98
N HIS A 685 19.16 2.10 -33.21
CA HIS A 685 20.12 1.87 -32.13
C HIS A 685 20.41 3.12 -31.31
N SER A 686 20.74 4.25 -31.95
CA SER A 686 21.20 5.44 -31.22
C SER A 686 20.07 6.31 -30.69
N GLU A 687 19.01 6.54 -31.46
CA GLU A 687 17.93 7.47 -31.06
C GLU A 687 16.89 6.80 -30.17
N VAL A 688 16.55 5.53 -30.47
CA VAL A 688 15.47 4.83 -29.78
C VAL A 688 16.01 3.94 -28.66
N ILE A 689 16.84 2.95 -28.98
CA ILE A 689 17.29 1.92 -28.03
C ILE A 689 18.16 2.55 -26.94
N GLU A 690 19.23 3.28 -27.30
CA GLU A 690 20.16 3.84 -26.32
C GLU A 690 19.52 4.93 -25.44
N CYS A 691 18.70 5.82 -26.02
CA CYS A 691 18.00 6.85 -25.24
C CYS A 691 16.98 6.26 -24.26
N SER A 692 16.21 5.25 -24.69
CA SER A 692 15.25 4.59 -23.81
C SER A 692 15.95 3.77 -22.72
N TRP A 693 17.08 3.13 -23.03
CA TRP A 693 17.88 2.38 -22.10
C TRP A 693 18.44 3.26 -20.97
N LYS A 694 18.96 4.44 -21.30
CA LYS A 694 19.45 5.41 -20.30
C LYS A 694 18.37 5.80 -19.29
N VAL A 695 17.15 6.05 -19.75
CA VAL A 695 16.01 6.38 -18.87
C VAL A 695 15.70 5.24 -17.90
N LEU A 696 15.72 3.98 -18.38
CA LEU A 696 15.48 2.82 -17.52
C LEU A 696 16.60 2.63 -16.49
N ILE A 697 17.86 2.76 -16.90
CA ILE A 697 19.02 2.63 -16.01
C ILE A 697 19.07 3.75 -14.97
N GLU A 698 18.76 4.99 -15.34
CA GLU A 698 18.66 6.10 -14.38
C GLU A 698 17.56 5.83 -13.33
N PHE A 699 16.42 5.28 -13.74
CA PHE A 699 15.36 4.87 -12.81
C PHE A 699 15.83 3.75 -11.86
N LEU A 700 16.45 2.69 -12.39
CA LEU A 700 16.94 1.57 -11.58
C LEU A 700 18.06 1.99 -10.62
N ASN A 701 18.91 2.94 -11.02
CA ASN A 701 19.98 3.48 -10.18
C ASN A 701 19.49 4.39 -9.06
N LYS A 702 18.36 5.08 -9.24
CA LYS A 702 17.73 5.88 -8.18
C LYS A 702 17.24 4.99 -7.02
N LYS A 703 16.93 3.71 -7.29
CA LYS A 703 16.38 2.75 -6.30
C LYS A 703 15.16 3.31 -5.54
N GLU A 704 14.37 4.14 -6.22
CA GLU A 704 13.18 4.77 -5.68
C GLU A 704 11.95 4.08 -6.25
N GLY A 705 11.07 3.60 -5.38
CA GLY A 705 9.79 2.99 -5.76
C GLY A 705 9.58 1.63 -5.12
N ASP A 706 8.54 0.95 -5.56
CA ASP A 706 8.21 -0.44 -5.25
C ASP A 706 8.40 -1.35 -6.49
N LEU A 707 8.06 -2.63 -6.33
CA LEU A 707 8.11 -3.58 -7.44
C LEU A 707 7.20 -3.17 -8.60
N ASP A 708 6.03 -2.61 -8.29
CA ASP A 708 5.06 -2.15 -9.29
C ASP A 708 5.64 -0.98 -10.11
N ALA A 709 6.33 -0.04 -9.46
CA ALA A 709 7.07 1.01 -10.16
C ALA A 709 8.15 0.44 -11.08
N MET A 710 8.88 -0.60 -10.66
CA MET A 710 9.89 -1.28 -11.49
C MET A 710 9.29 -1.98 -12.70
N ILE A 711 8.19 -2.72 -12.51
CA ILE A 711 7.45 -3.38 -13.60
C ILE A 711 6.91 -2.33 -14.58
N SER A 712 6.30 -1.25 -14.07
CA SER A 712 5.77 -0.16 -14.88
C SER A 712 6.85 0.55 -15.68
N ALA A 713 8.02 0.80 -15.08
CA ALA A 713 9.15 1.41 -15.77
C ALA A 713 9.67 0.53 -16.92
N HIS A 714 9.81 -0.77 -16.71
CA HIS A 714 10.22 -1.72 -17.75
C HIS A 714 9.20 -1.83 -18.90
N ARG A 715 7.90 -1.89 -18.57
CA ARG A 715 6.83 -1.89 -19.58
C ARG A 715 6.79 -0.60 -20.38
N THR A 716 6.95 0.54 -19.73
CA THR A 716 7.02 1.86 -20.39
C THR A 716 8.23 1.96 -21.32
N TYR A 717 9.38 1.43 -20.89
CA TYR A 717 10.59 1.31 -21.71
C TYR A 717 10.32 0.49 -22.98
N LEU A 718 9.74 -0.71 -22.84
CA LEU A 718 9.42 -1.58 -23.96
C LEU A 718 8.38 -1.00 -24.90
N ASP A 719 7.29 -0.43 -24.38
CA ASP A 719 6.24 0.16 -25.22
C ASP A 719 6.76 1.35 -26.02
N ARG A 720 7.63 2.16 -25.42
CA ARG A 720 8.32 3.24 -26.14
C ARG A 720 9.20 2.69 -27.27
N MET A 721 9.92 1.59 -27.03
CA MET A 721 10.74 0.96 -28.05
C MET A 721 9.92 0.36 -29.19
N VAL A 722 8.88 -0.43 -28.86
CA VAL A 722 8.00 -1.07 -29.85
C VAL A 722 7.35 -0.01 -30.74
N LYS A 723 6.79 1.05 -30.17
CA LYS A 723 6.15 2.12 -30.95
C LYS A 723 7.12 2.81 -31.89
N LYS A 724 8.34 3.13 -31.43
CA LYS A 724 9.31 3.91 -32.21
C LYS A 724 10.12 3.09 -33.19
N VAL A 725 10.59 1.89 -32.82
CA VAL A 725 11.36 1.01 -33.71
C VAL A 725 10.47 0.46 -34.84
N LEU A 726 9.24 0.05 -34.53
CA LEU A 726 8.30 -0.46 -35.54
C LEU A 726 7.54 0.66 -36.25
N LEU A 727 7.83 1.94 -35.96
CA LEU A 727 7.21 3.11 -36.58
C LEU A 727 5.67 3.05 -36.54
N LEU A 728 5.12 2.64 -35.39
CA LEU A 728 3.68 2.49 -35.22
C LEU A 728 3.00 3.86 -35.14
N SER A 729 2.01 4.08 -36.01
CA SER A 729 1.23 5.30 -35.97
C SER A 729 0.08 5.20 -34.96
N PRO A 730 -0.22 6.25 -34.17
CA PRO A 730 -1.34 6.23 -33.23
C PRO A 730 -2.72 6.35 -33.93
N LYS A 731 -2.77 6.41 -35.27
CA LYS A 731 -4.03 6.49 -36.02
C LYS A 731 -4.60 5.09 -36.23
N ALA A 732 -5.73 4.81 -35.57
CA ALA A 732 -6.48 3.55 -35.70
C ALA A 732 -6.69 3.17 -37.17
N GLY A 733 -6.37 1.92 -37.52
CA GLY A 733 -6.48 1.37 -38.87
C GLY A 733 -5.31 1.65 -39.82
N ARG A 734 -4.33 2.48 -39.44
CA ARG A 734 -3.07 2.69 -40.20
C ARG A 734 -1.82 2.46 -39.34
N GLU A 735 -1.97 1.74 -38.24
CA GLU A 735 -0.92 1.59 -37.22
C GLU A 735 0.34 0.94 -37.78
N GLU A 736 0.20 -0.08 -38.63
CA GLU A 736 1.32 -0.84 -39.21
C GLU A 736 1.67 -0.45 -40.66
N ASN A 737 1.03 0.56 -41.25
CA ASN A 737 1.22 0.87 -42.67
C ASN A 737 2.69 1.25 -43.00
N LEU A 738 3.32 2.04 -42.13
CA LEU A 738 4.74 2.40 -42.27
C LEU A 738 5.64 1.17 -42.13
N LEU A 739 5.35 0.28 -41.17
CA LEU A 739 6.09 -0.96 -40.98
C LEU A 739 6.00 -1.86 -42.21
N LEU A 740 4.80 -2.00 -42.79
CA LEU A 740 4.58 -2.78 -44.01
C LEU A 740 5.35 -2.19 -45.19
N GLN A 741 5.35 -0.87 -45.38
CA GLN A 741 6.14 -0.21 -46.42
C GLN A 741 7.65 -0.45 -46.24
N VAL A 742 8.16 -0.40 -45.00
CA VAL A 742 9.56 -0.71 -44.71
C VAL A 742 9.88 -2.18 -45.02
N ARG A 743 9.00 -3.12 -44.65
CA ARG A 743 9.16 -4.54 -44.97
C ARG A 743 9.11 -4.82 -46.47
N GLU A 744 8.28 -4.09 -47.21
CA GLU A 744 8.26 -4.16 -48.68
C GLU A 744 9.57 -3.63 -49.28
N LEU A 745 10.09 -2.49 -48.81
CA LEU A 745 11.39 -1.97 -49.22
C LEU A 745 12.51 -2.98 -48.94
N PHE A 746 12.48 -3.64 -47.78
CA PHE A 746 13.39 -4.70 -47.41
C PHE A 746 13.36 -5.87 -48.40
N SER A 747 12.17 -6.31 -48.83
CA SER A 747 12.01 -7.34 -49.85
C SER A 747 12.57 -6.89 -51.21
N ILE A 748 12.31 -5.65 -51.63
CA ILE A 748 12.81 -5.09 -52.89
C ILE A 748 14.35 -5.04 -52.89
N ILE A 749 14.97 -4.67 -51.77
CA ILE A 749 16.43 -4.65 -51.65
C ILE A 749 17.02 -6.06 -51.84
N LEU A 750 16.41 -7.08 -51.23
CA LEU A 750 16.86 -8.47 -51.40
C LEU A 750 16.70 -8.96 -52.84
N GLN A 751 15.58 -8.63 -53.50
CA GLN A 751 15.33 -8.95 -54.91
C GLN A 751 16.30 -8.22 -55.85
N PHE A 752 16.60 -6.94 -55.57
CA PHE A 752 17.60 -6.16 -56.30
C PHE A 752 18.99 -6.79 -56.18
N ARG A 753 19.35 -7.28 -54.99
CA ARG A 753 20.63 -7.97 -54.78
C ARG A 753 20.71 -9.27 -55.58
N GLU A 754 19.64 -10.05 -55.62
CA GLU A 754 19.60 -11.28 -56.42
C GLU A 754 19.70 -10.98 -57.93
N ALA A 755 18.97 -9.97 -58.40
CA ALA A 755 19.06 -9.50 -59.79
C ALA A 755 20.47 -8.98 -60.14
N SER A 756 21.11 -8.26 -59.22
CA SER A 756 22.48 -7.76 -59.38
C SER A 756 23.50 -8.91 -59.45
N ASP A 757 23.31 -9.97 -58.66
CA ASP A 757 24.14 -11.17 -58.71
C ASP A 757 23.94 -11.96 -60.01
N ASN A 758 22.72 -12.05 -60.52
CA ASN A 758 22.44 -12.66 -61.82
C ASN A 758 23.08 -11.86 -62.96
N PHE A 759 23.02 -10.53 -62.91
CA PHE A 759 23.72 -9.66 -63.85
C PHE A 759 25.25 -9.83 -63.76
N TYR A 760 25.80 -9.97 -62.55
CA TYR A 760 27.21 -10.28 -62.36
C TYR A 760 27.61 -11.61 -63.01
N ASN A 761 26.85 -12.68 -62.78
CA ASN A 761 27.08 -13.99 -63.39
C ASN A 761 27.01 -13.91 -64.92
N TYR A 762 26.09 -13.11 -65.46
CA TYR A 762 26.00 -12.83 -66.88
C TYR A 762 27.26 -12.12 -67.40
N CYS A 763 27.73 -11.05 -66.73
CA CYS A 763 28.97 -10.36 -67.10
C CYS A 763 30.18 -11.31 -67.10
N LEU A 764 30.25 -12.21 -66.12
CA LEU A 764 31.30 -13.23 -66.07
C LEU A 764 31.23 -14.16 -67.28
N SER A 765 30.03 -14.66 -67.63
CA SER A 765 29.84 -15.51 -68.80
C SER A 765 30.21 -14.81 -70.12
N GLU A 766 29.89 -13.52 -70.24
CA GLU A 766 30.24 -12.68 -71.38
C GLU A 766 31.75 -12.41 -71.47
N SER A 767 32.43 -12.23 -70.34
CA SER A 767 33.89 -12.08 -70.32
C SER A 767 34.57 -13.36 -70.81
N VAL A 768 34.09 -14.52 -70.37
CA VAL A 768 34.57 -15.84 -70.82
C VAL A 768 34.25 -16.07 -72.30
N ARG A 769 33.09 -15.61 -72.80
CA ARG A 769 32.76 -15.67 -74.23
C ARG A 769 33.72 -14.84 -75.07
N ARG A 770 33.99 -13.58 -74.69
CA ARG A 770 34.94 -12.71 -75.39
C ARG A 770 36.37 -13.26 -75.33
N ASP A 771 36.79 -13.84 -74.21
CA ASP A 771 38.09 -14.52 -74.12
C ASP A 771 38.17 -15.71 -75.10
N ARG A 772 37.10 -16.50 -75.22
CA ARG A 772 37.02 -17.60 -76.20
C ARG A 772 37.06 -17.10 -77.65
N GLU A 773 36.42 -15.96 -77.94
CA GLU A 773 36.46 -15.34 -79.27
C GLU A 773 37.88 -14.86 -79.61
N LEU A 774 38.57 -14.20 -78.67
CA LEU A 774 39.97 -13.81 -78.83
C LEU A 774 40.92 -15.02 -79.00
N ASP A 775 40.67 -16.12 -78.27
CA ASP A 775 41.43 -17.36 -78.41
C ASP A 775 41.13 -18.08 -79.75
N ASN A 776 39.92 -17.92 -80.28
CA ASN A 776 39.53 -18.41 -81.60
C ASN A 776 40.18 -17.59 -82.73
N GLU A 777 40.24 -16.26 -82.60
CA GLU A 777 40.99 -15.38 -83.52
C GLU A 777 42.49 -15.69 -83.51
N ARG A 778 43.04 -16.11 -82.36
CA ARG A 778 44.44 -16.58 -82.22
C ARG A 778 44.65 -18.01 -82.73
N GLY A 779 43.61 -18.72 -83.16
CA GLY A 779 43.67 -20.09 -83.67
C GLY A 779 43.90 -21.17 -82.62
N VAL A 780 43.67 -20.87 -81.33
CA VAL A 780 43.91 -21.78 -80.20
C VAL A 780 42.61 -22.49 -79.76
N TYR A 781 41.44 -21.96 -80.13
CA TYR A 781 40.14 -22.49 -79.74
C TYR A 781 39.55 -23.45 -80.81
N THR A 782 38.96 -24.57 -80.37
CA THR A 782 38.45 -25.65 -81.25
C THR A 782 36.95 -25.96 -81.06
N GLY A 783 36.22 -25.16 -80.27
CA GLY A 783 34.81 -25.38 -79.97
C GLY A 783 33.83 -24.70 -80.94
N ARG A 784 32.63 -25.27 -81.15
CA ARG A 784 31.52 -24.60 -81.85
C ARG A 784 30.89 -23.53 -80.95
N GLY A 785 30.74 -22.31 -81.47
CA GLY A 785 30.11 -21.19 -80.77
C GLY A 785 28.61 -21.41 -80.57
N THR A 786 28.13 -21.22 -79.35
CA THR A 786 26.70 -21.12 -79.00
C THR A 786 26.29 -19.65 -79.01
N THR A 787 25.19 -19.32 -79.68
CA THR A 787 24.64 -17.97 -79.77
C THR A 787 23.78 -17.59 -78.56
N ASP A 788 24.02 -16.36 -78.11
CA ASP A 788 23.16 -15.37 -77.44
C ASP A 788 22.35 -15.78 -76.20
N THR A 789 22.81 -15.27 -75.06
CA THR A 789 21.94 -14.91 -73.93
C THR A 789 21.65 -13.42 -74.02
N GLU A 790 20.38 -13.04 -74.17
CA GLU A 790 19.95 -11.67 -74.43
C GLU A 790 20.21 -10.72 -73.24
N LEU A 791 21.10 -9.73 -73.43
CA LEU A 791 21.37 -8.59 -72.53
C LEU A 791 20.12 -7.95 -71.87
N PRO A 792 19.01 -7.70 -72.60
CA PRO A 792 17.80 -7.09 -72.04
C PRO A 792 17.17 -7.86 -70.88
N ILE A 793 17.19 -9.19 -70.90
CA ILE A 793 16.47 -10.03 -69.94
C ILE A 793 17.05 -9.87 -68.53
N GLN A 794 18.37 -9.69 -68.42
CA GLN A 794 19.07 -9.58 -67.13
C GLN A 794 19.12 -8.14 -66.59
N LEU A 795 18.97 -7.13 -67.46
CA LEU A 795 19.08 -5.70 -67.12
C LEU A 795 17.76 -5.06 -66.70
N ASN A 796 16.63 -5.50 -67.27
CA ASN A 796 15.31 -4.94 -66.96
C ASN A 796 14.92 -5.09 -65.48
N PRO A 797 15.12 -6.25 -64.83
CA PRO A 797 14.77 -6.41 -63.41
C PRO A 797 15.56 -5.48 -62.49
N VAL A 798 16.86 -5.30 -62.75
CA VAL A 798 17.73 -4.46 -61.92
C VAL A 798 17.30 -2.99 -61.96
N LYS A 799 16.92 -2.49 -63.15
CA LYS A 799 16.41 -1.13 -63.32
C LYS A 799 15.05 -0.95 -62.68
N GLU A 800 14.16 -1.91 -62.85
CA GLU A 800 12.82 -1.88 -62.31
C GLU A 800 12.84 -1.87 -60.77
N TYR A 801 13.61 -2.76 -60.13
CA TYR A 801 13.74 -2.77 -58.68
C TYR A 801 14.41 -1.51 -58.14
N GLY A 802 15.39 -0.95 -58.86
CA GLY A 802 16.00 0.33 -58.51
C GLY A 802 15.00 1.49 -58.53
N SER A 803 14.18 1.60 -59.58
CA SER A 803 13.15 2.64 -59.64
C SER A 803 12.04 2.44 -58.60
N GLN A 804 11.57 1.20 -58.42
CA GLN A 804 10.55 0.88 -57.43
C GLN A 804 11.03 1.21 -56.01
N PHE A 805 12.29 0.94 -55.70
CA PHE A 805 12.89 1.29 -54.43
C PHE A 805 12.86 2.80 -54.19
N SER A 806 13.37 3.60 -55.15
CA SER A 806 13.46 5.05 -54.98
C SER A 806 12.09 5.72 -54.85
N GLU A 807 11.09 5.27 -55.63
CA GLU A 807 9.71 5.74 -55.52
C GLU A 807 9.06 5.43 -54.16
N LYS A 808 9.23 4.19 -53.67
CA LYS A 808 8.69 3.79 -52.36
C LYS A 808 9.44 4.45 -51.20
N ALA A 809 10.77 4.61 -51.30
CA ALA A 809 11.58 5.31 -50.30
C ALA A 809 11.15 6.77 -50.19
N GLN A 810 10.91 7.44 -51.32
CA GLN A 810 10.37 8.80 -51.34
C GLN A 810 8.98 8.88 -50.69
N ALA A 811 8.08 7.94 -51.00
CA ALA A 811 6.76 7.87 -50.38
C ALA A 811 6.83 7.67 -48.86
N LEU A 812 7.73 6.81 -48.39
CA LEU A 812 7.97 6.56 -46.96
C LEU A 812 8.45 7.83 -46.25
N VAL A 813 9.46 8.51 -46.80
CA VAL A 813 10.00 9.76 -46.21
C VAL A 813 8.90 10.81 -46.06
N HIS A 814 8.05 10.98 -47.07
CA HIS A 814 6.93 11.92 -46.99
C HIS A 814 5.92 11.54 -45.90
N GLN A 815 5.59 10.25 -45.76
CA GLN A 815 4.68 9.81 -44.70
C GLN A 815 5.29 9.99 -43.29
N LEU A 816 6.61 9.78 -43.16
CA LEU A 816 7.34 10.01 -41.91
C LEU A 816 7.39 11.50 -41.51
N GLN A 817 7.46 12.43 -42.47
CA GLN A 817 7.39 13.88 -42.18
C GLN A 817 6.05 14.31 -41.56
N VAL A 818 4.96 13.63 -41.93
CA VAL A 818 3.60 13.91 -41.43
C VAL A 818 3.28 13.11 -40.14
N HIS A 819 4.19 12.25 -39.68
CA HIS A 819 3.97 11.43 -38.49
C HIS A 819 3.74 12.28 -37.23
N PRO A 820 2.89 11.90 -36.27
CA PRO A 820 2.69 12.68 -35.04
C PRO A 820 3.93 12.72 -34.14
N ASP A 821 4.69 11.62 -34.05
CA ASP A 821 5.88 11.56 -33.20
C ASP A 821 7.08 12.31 -33.80
N LEU A 822 7.72 13.15 -32.99
CA LEU A 822 8.87 13.97 -33.38
C LEU A 822 10.09 13.13 -33.78
N ASP A 823 10.35 12.02 -33.09
CA ASP A 823 11.50 11.16 -33.38
C ASP A 823 11.37 10.51 -34.77
N CYS A 824 10.15 10.13 -35.17
CA CYS A 824 9.89 9.60 -36.51
C CYS A 824 10.03 10.67 -37.60
N ARG A 825 9.67 11.93 -37.30
CA ARG A 825 9.95 13.05 -38.21
C ARG A 825 11.45 13.29 -38.35
N PHE A 826 12.20 13.16 -37.25
CA PHE A 826 13.64 13.29 -37.28
C PHE A 826 14.31 12.19 -38.11
N LEU A 827 13.79 10.96 -38.08
CA LEU A 827 14.18 9.92 -39.03
C LEU A 827 13.96 10.36 -40.48
N ALA A 828 12.81 10.96 -40.80
CA ALA A 828 12.57 11.50 -42.14
C ALA A 828 13.63 12.52 -42.56
N VAL A 829 14.00 13.44 -41.65
CA VAL A 829 15.05 14.43 -41.86
C VAL A 829 16.41 13.77 -42.06
N ARG A 830 16.74 12.72 -41.30
CA ARG A 830 18.00 11.96 -41.48
C ARG A 830 18.06 11.25 -42.82
N LEU A 831 16.97 10.61 -43.22
CA LEU A 831 16.86 9.95 -44.53
C LEU A 831 16.95 10.95 -45.69
N SER A 832 16.47 12.18 -45.49
CA SER A 832 16.51 13.25 -46.48
C SER A 832 17.52 14.37 -46.15
N PHE A 833 18.61 14.07 -45.44
CA PHE A 833 19.51 15.12 -44.92
C PHE A 833 20.12 16.00 -46.03
N SER A 834 20.41 15.40 -47.19
CA SER A 834 20.87 16.11 -48.40
C SER A 834 19.73 16.56 -49.33
N GLU A 835 18.48 16.49 -48.87
CA GLU A 835 17.27 16.79 -49.63
C GLU A 835 17.09 15.92 -50.89
N TYR A 836 17.71 14.74 -50.91
CA TYR A 836 17.69 13.82 -52.04
C TYR A 836 16.27 13.37 -52.44
N TYR A 837 15.38 13.15 -51.47
CA TYR A 837 14.00 12.69 -51.69
C TYR A 837 12.97 13.83 -51.87
N ARG A 838 13.38 15.00 -52.38
CA ARG A 838 12.47 16.14 -52.62
C ARG A 838 11.31 15.77 -53.55
N THR A 839 10.12 16.30 -53.27
CA THR A 839 8.99 16.14 -54.20
C THR A 839 9.22 16.96 -55.47
N LYS A 840 8.63 16.54 -56.59
CA LYS A 840 8.60 17.33 -57.83
C LYS A 840 8.01 18.73 -57.62
N LYS A 841 7.16 18.93 -56.59
CA LYS A 841 6.61 20.24 -56.19
C LYS A 841 7.66 21.13 -55.50
N ASP A 842 8.48 20.59 -54.61
CA ASP A 842 9.55 21.33 -53.94
C ASP A 842 10.67 21.74 -54.91
N LEU A 843 10.97 20.87 -55.88
CA LEU A 843 11.89 21.16 -56.99
C LEU A 843 11.37 22.23 -57.94
N ALA A 844 10.05 22.39 -58.06
CA ALA A 844 9.43 23.45 -58.85
C ALA A 844 9.44 24.80 -58.12
N ALA A 845 9.25 24.80 -56.79
CA ALA A 845 9.24 26.01 -55.96
C ALA A 845 10.63 26.68 -55.81
N HIS A 846 11.72 25.94 -55.99
CA HIS A 846 13.09 26.49 -56.00
C HIS A 846 13.56 26.99 -57.38
N LYS A 847 12.82 26.67 -58.44
CA LYS A 847 13.10 27.13 -59.82
C LYS A 847 12.28 28.37 -60.21
N SER A 848 11.30 28.76 -59.38
CA SER A 848 10.59 30.05 -59.42
C SER A 848 11.23 31.01 -58.42
#